data_AF-A0A5J6U3X6-F1
#
_entry.id   AF-A0A5J6U3X6-F1
#
_cell.length_a   1.000
_cell.length_b   1.000
_cell.length_c   1.000
_cell.angle_alpha   90.00
_cell.angle_beta   90.00
_cell.angle_gamma   90.00
#
_symmetry.space_group_name_H-M   'P 1'
#
loop_
_entity.id
_entity.type
_entity.pdbx_description
1 polymer ?
#
loop_
_entity_poly.entity_id
_entity_poly.type
_entity_poly.pdbx_seq_one_letter_code
_entity_poly.pdbx_strand_id
1 'polypeptide(L)'
;MAGRKRAERWTSASAGDGWRARRAARRLLDAAARGDEAAFGGVVRIAGTSDHRLRDQARDAVASRWAETRAEDLRRIVLDTESVALEGEARLLTLALLDRLDAWPPDEAGRAPDLLADPDPDVRDRAAAACRTAAGPLCRELWLSGPAPGTPLYTALLANPEPPPEEELNVLWRRWLDAHDPELQGALLRWNRPASDPEFAPVTVIAVTRDRDVLLEPANRRSLLGVLGRRDDHPIARMAVERIAGLGVPDLVDEACERALERPSLVPHCKRHGLVPGDPVRRAVFLLATGELGQYRSLDPDGGLLALAYAAAGKDERARVRAAMAAAGDLDLVRVLVGDDRRTRIAAMPDEEARYLAEQLARRGAWSELWAFVRDVPVPLGAGLFRLFDGWAPRDDHDRRLFEAFRETPAEVAERGLRELRALADSSRVSASVRFGTECGGPVAGVSFAPDGRSLAVAGPGASVRVLDTGSGDLVARYDGFAAPVGCVLHVGDGTVIAGERADREDAPCRLLRCADGRTEVLRTGPGSVTSLARAGDGGRFVAGLRTGEVLHGDAAGVGVLYRAPTADDRPRAVAVDPGTGHLALAGRRVRLVDPETGRTFTYDRGGRPARLAFAAAGLLACGYDTGEVVLLRLSGGTLLRPPGTRVDGLGGLGVRPGTGEPVVVDGRGDLHVLDGAELTTVGGRRAPAPAAPTGLAVSPVGDLVAVAGAGGRVDLFDLADLPVTDLPDLIARPVADLLPRHLGPVGAIGRDPALGPDATALVRLVRLCLEHRFRFDVEIGEAVRLPAGEHDIGL
;
A
#
# COMPACT_ATOMS: atom_id res chain seq x y z
N MET A 1 -28.80 -12.55 97.57
CA MET A 1 -28.08 -13.24 98.67
C MET A 1 -28.20 -14.77 98.66
N ALA A 2 -29.39 -15.35 98.46
CA ALA A 2 -29.58 -16.81 98.47
C ALA A 2 -28.88 -17.57 97.32
N GLY A 3 -28.80 -16.97 96.12
CA GLY A 3 -28.08 -17.54 94.97
C GLY A 3 -26.56 -17.63 95.17
N ARG A 4 -25.92 -16.55 95.65
CA ARG A 4 -24.48 -16.49 95.91
C ARG A 4 -23.99 -17.50 96.94
N LYS A 5 -24.69 -17.64 98.08
CA LYS A 5 -24.40 -18.66 99.10
C LYS A 5 -24.58 -20.09 98.56
N ARG A 6 -25.49 -20.29 97.60
CA ARG A 6 -25.75 -21.59 96.98
C ARG A 6 -24.64 -21.97 95.99
N ALA A 7 -24.21 -21.02 95.16
CA ALA A 7 -23.07 -21.17 94.26
C ALA A 7 -21.77 -21.47 95.02
N GLU A 8 -21.44 -20.71 96.08
CA GLU A 8 -20.24 -20.94 96.91
C GLU A 8 -20.21 -22.34 97.53
N ARG A 9 -21.37 -22.84 97.98
CA ARG A 9 -21.52 -24.22 98.48
C ARG A 9 -21.29 -25.24 97.39
N TRP A 10 -21.80 -25.02 96.18
CA TRP A 10 -21.57 -25.93 95.05
C TRP A 10 -20.11 -25.92 94.59
N THR A 11 -19.47 -24.76 94.48
CA THR A 11 -18.03 -24.61 94.17
C THR A 11 -17.18 -25.38 95.18
N SER A 12 -17.37 -25.14 96.48
CA SER A 12 -16.58 -25.80 97.53
C SER A 12 -16.83 -27.32 97.59
N ALA A 13 -18.09 -27.76 97.42
CA ALA A 13 -18.45 -29.17 97.41
C ALA A 13 -18.00 -29.92 96.15
N SER A 14 -17.72 -29.20 95.06
CA SER A 14 -17.30 -29.80 93.78
C SER A 14 -15.84 -30.29 93.78
N ALA A 15 -15.03 -29.80 94.71
CA ALA A 15 -13.62 -30.19 94.88
C ALA A 15 -13.43 -31.59 95.50
N GLY A 16 -14.47 -32.17 96.11
CA GLY A 16 -14.40 -33.48 96.77
C GLY A 16 -14.60 -34.68 95.84
N ASP A 17 -14.49 -35.87 96.42
CA ASP A 17 -14.73 -37.14 95.73
C ASP A 17 -16.08 -37.80 96.08
N GLY A 18 -16.61 -38.56 95.12
CA GLY A 18 -17.87 -39.29 95.25
C GLY A 18 -19.10 -38.61 94.62
N TRP A 19 -20.26 -39.26 94.76
CA TRP A 19 -21.48 -38.89 94.04
C TRP A 19 -22.03 -37.49 94.39
N ARG A 20 -21.84 -37.04 95.64
CA ARG A 20 -22.30 -35.71 96.10
C ARG A 20 -21.51 -34.58 95.44
N ALA A 21 -20.20 -34.75 95.30
CA ALA A 21 -19.34 -33.78 94.61
C ALA A 21 -19.66 -33.73 93.12
N ARG A 22 -19.88 -34.87 92.46
CA ARG A 22 -20.35 -34.92 91.05
C ARG A 22 -21.72 -34.24 90.87
N ARG A 23 -22.63 -34.40 91.83
CA ARG A 23 -23.95 -33.74 91.81
C ARG A 23 -23.84 -32.23 92.02
N ALA A 24 -22.92 -31.76 92.87
CA ALA A 24 -22.65 -30.35 93.09
C ALA A 24 -21.99 -29.72 91.85
N ALA A 25 -21.02 -30.41 91.24
CA ALA A 25 -20.37 -30.03 89.98
C ALA A 25 -21.38 -29.83 88.84
N ARG A 26 -22.24 -30.83 88.60
CA ARG A 26 -23.28 -30.76 87.57
C ARG A 26 -24.22 -29.59 87.80
N ARG A 27 -24.69 -29.40 89.04
CA ARG A 27 -25.57 -28.26 89.39
C ARG A 27 -24.91 -26.90 89.19
N LEU A 28 -23.61 -26.80 89.47
CA LEU A 28 -22.84 -25.57 89.27
C LEU A 28 -22.72 -25.24 87.78
N LEU A 29 -22.26 -26.20 86.96
CA LEU A 29 -22.11 -26.03 85.51
C LEU A 29 -23.46 -25.78 84.84
N ASP A 30 -24.50 -26.54 85.18
CA ASP A 30 -25.86 -26.35 84.64
C ASP A 30 -26.43 -24.97 85.00
N ALA A 31 -26.14 -24.46 86.21
CA ALA A 31 -26.60 -23.14 86.62
C ALA A 31 -25.82 -22.03 85.91
N ALA A 32 -24.50 -22.19 85.76
CA ALA A 32 -23.65 -21.28 85.01
C ALA A 32 -24.07 -21.21 83.53
N ALA A 33 -24.33 -22.35 82.89
CA ALA A 33 -24.80 -22.44 81.51
C ALA A 33 -26.19 -21.81 81.30
N ARG A 34 -27.03 -21.73 82.34
CA ARG A 34 -28.33 -21.03 82.32
C ARG A 34 -28.23 -19.52 82.61
N GLY A 35 -27.02 -18.97 82.73
CA GLY A 35 -26.79 -17.54 82.96
C GLY A 35 -26.80 -17.09 84.44
N ASP A 36 -26.65 -17.99 85.41
CA ASP A 36 -26.48 -17.59 86.83
C ASP A 36 -25.06 -17.05 87.08
N GLU A 37 -24.94 -15.72 87.19
CA GLU A 37 -23.65 -15.05 87.41
C GLU A 37 -22.93 -15.48 88.69
N ALA A 38 -23.67 -15.84 89.74
CA ALA A 38 -23.05 -16.28 90.97
C ALA A 38 -22.47 -17.69 90.83
N ALA A 39 -23.15 -18.56 90.07
CA ALA A 39 -22.63 -19.88 89.72
C ALA A 39 -21.41 -19.77 88.79
N PHE A 40 -21.46 -18.88 87.80
CA PHE A 40 -20.35 -18.66 86.88
C PHE A 40 -19.11 -18.07 87.55
N GLY A 41 -19.25 -17.15 88.52
CA GLY A 41 -18.12 -16.70 89.35
C GLY A 41 -17.46 -17.83 90.14
N GLY A 42 -18.21 -18.90 90.46
CA GLY A 42 -17.67 -20.15 91.00
C GLY A 42 -16.88 -20.97 89.97
N VAL A 43 -17.32 -20.98 88.71
CA VAL A 43 -16.62 -21.62 87.58
C VAL A 43 -15.30 -20.90 87.27
N VAL A 44 -15.29 -19.57 87.22
CA VAL A 44 -14.07 -18.76 87.02
C VAL A 44 -13.01 -19.08 88.09
N ARG A 45 -13.41 -19.20 89.36
CA ARG A 45 -12.49 -19.55 90.45
C ARG A 45 -11.89 -20.95 90.28
N ILE A 46 -12.69 -21.90 89.79
CA ILE A 46 -12.23 -23.26 89.50
C ILE A 46 -11.23 -23.25 88.34
N ALA A 47 -11.45 -22.46 87.29
CA ALA A 47 -10.55 -22.36 86.14
C ALA A 47 -9.13 -21.89 86.52
N GLY A 48 -9.02 -20.98 87.50
CA GLY A 48 -7.75 -20.51 88.05
C GLY A 48 -7.12 -21.39 89.12
N THR A 49 -7.77 -22.49 89.55
CA THR A 49 -7.24 -23.38 90.61
C THR A 49 -6.51 -24.57 89.99
N SER A 50 -5.21 -24.70 90.22
CA SER A 50 -4.35 -25.66 89.52
C SER A 50 -4.74 -27.13 89.71
N ASP A 51 -5.10 -27.51 90.94
CA ASP A 51 -5.34 -28.91 91.34
C ASP A 51 -6.83 -29.30 91.38
N HIS A 52 -7.71 -28.49 90.80
CA HIS A 52 -9.15 -28.75 90.85
C HIS A 52 -9.59 -29.73 89.75
N ARG A 53 -10.30 -30.82 90.11
CA ARG A 53 -10.75 -31.87 89.15
C ARG A 53 -11.54 -31.35 87.94
N LEU A 54 -12.25 -30.24 88.10
CA LEU A 54 -13.08 -29.63 87.05
C LEU A 54 -12.39 -28.49 86.30
N ARG A 55 -11.08 -28.29 86.49
CA ARG A 55 -10.34 -27.16 85.93
C ARG A 55 -10.54 -27.04 84.42
N ASP A 56 -10.38 -28.14 83.68
CA ASP A 56 -10.48 -28.10 82.21
C ASP A 56 -11.92 -27.80 81.74
N GLN A 57 -12.93 -28.38 82.39
CA GLN A 57 -14.34 -28.07 82.12
C GLN A 57 -14.70 -26.62 82.48
N ALA A 58 -14.08 -26.07 83.52
CA ALA A 58 -14.28 -24.69 83.92
C ALA A 58 -13.58 -23.71 82.97
N ARG A 59 -12.36 -24.05 82.50
CA ARG A 59 -11.65 -23.30 81.46
C ARG A 59 -12.43 -23.27 80.16
N ASP A 60 -12.96 -24.42 79.74
CA ASP A 60 -13.83 -24.53 78.56
C ASP A 60 -15.09 -23.64 78.69
N ALA A 61 -15.77 -23.68 79.84
CA ALA A 61 -16.94 -22.84 80.08
C ALA A 61 -16.62 -21.33 80.12
N VAL A 62 -15.45 -20.95 80.66
CA VAL A 62 -14.98 -19.55 80.68
C VAL A 62 -14.63 -19.09 79.26
N ALA A 63 -13.87 -19.89 78.53
CA ALA A 63 -13.49 -19.66 77.15
C ALA A 63 -14.71 -19.53 76.22
N SER A 64 -15.66 -20.46 76.32
CA SER A 64 -16.90 -20.46 75.54
C SER A 64 -17.76 -19.23 75.84
N ARG A 65 -17.87 -18.84 77.11
CA ARG A 65 -18.66 -17.65 77.48
C ARG A 65 -18.01 -16.35 77.01
N TRP A 66 -16.68 -16.25 77.05
CA TRP A 66 -15.98 -15.12 76.42
C TRP A 66 -16.19 -15.12 74.90
N ALA A 67 -16.12 -16.30 74.28
CA ALA A 67 -16.36 -16.46 72.85
C ALA A 67 -17.80 -16.10 72.41
N GLU A 68 -18.77 -16.12 73.31
CA GLU A 68 -20.14 -15.66 73.02
C GLU A 68 -20.34 -14.17 73.30
N THR A 69 -19.71 -13.64 74.35
CA THR A 69 -20.05 -12.31 74.89
C THR A 69 -19.05 -11.21 74.55
N ARG A 70 -17.80 -11.56 74.19
CA ARG A 70 -16.67 -10.63 74.00
C ARG A 70 -16.48 -9.66 75.17
N ALA A 71 -16.82 -10.08 76.39
CA ALA A 71 -16.73 -9.23 77.57
C ALA A 71 -15.27 -9.05 78.04
N GLU A 72 -14.87 -7.81 78.33
CA GLU A 72 -13.48 -7.45 78.69
C GLU A 72 -13.01 -8.07 80.02
N ASP A 73 -13.92 -8.23 80.98
CA ASP A 73 -13.63 -8.90 82.25
C ASP A 73 -13.31 -10.39 82.04
N LEU A 74 -14.07 -11.07 81.17
CA LEU A 74 -13.82 -12.46 80.79
C LEU A 74 -12.56 -12.60 79.93
N ARG A 75 -12.28 -11.62 79.05
CA ARG A 75 -11.06 -11.57 78.24
C ARG A 75 -9.81 -11.67 79.11
N ARG A 76 -9.75 -10.85 80.17
CA ARG A 76 -8.65 -10.87 81.13
C ARG A 76 -8.51 -12.21 81.84
N ILE A 77 -9.64 -12.80 82.24
CA ILE A 77 -9.66 -14.12 82.89
C ILE A 77 -9.16 -15.20 81.93
N VAL A 78 -9.56 -15.18 80.66
CA VAL A 78 -9.10 -16.13 79.64
C VAL A 78 -7.58 -16.06 79.48
N LEU A 79 -7.02 -14.84 79.41
CA LEU A 79 -5.58 -14.62 79.35
C LEU A 79 -4.86 -15.11 80.62
N ASP A 80 -5.34 -14.72 81.80
CA ASP A 80 -4.71 -15.06 83.09
C ASP A 80 -4.75 -16.57 83.39
N THR A 81 -5.80 -17.25 82.93
CA THR A 81 -6.01 -18.68 83.18
C THR A 81 -5.63 -19.57 82.01
N GLU A 82 -5.18 -19.01 80.88
CA GLU A 82 -4.93 -19.72 79.62
C GLU A 82 -6.10 -20.64 79.22
N SER A 83 -7.33 -20.14 79.34
CA SER A 83 -8.54 -20.92 79.06
C SER A 83 -8.76 -21.07 77.55
N VAL A 84 -8.92 -22.31 77.07
CA VAL A 84 -9.22 -22.63 75.66
C VAL A 84 -10.53 -23.41 75.61
N ALA A 85 -11.43 -23.02 74.70
CA ALA A 85 -12.66 -23.77 74.48
C ALA A 85 -12.36 -25.07 73.73
N LEU A 86 -13.14 -26.12 73.96
CA LEU A 86 -12.83 -27.46 73.46
C LEU A 86 -13.19 -27.62 71.97
N GLU A 87 -14.27 -27.00 71.51
CA GLU A 87 -14.82 -27.25 70.17
C GLU A 87 -15.31 -25.98 69.47
N GLY A 88 -15.30 -26.02 68.14
CA GLY A 88 -15.93 -25.04 67.26
C GLY A 88 -15.28 -23.66 67.26
N GLU A 89 -16.08 -22.65 66.93
CA GLU A 89 -15.63 -21.26 66.74
C GLU A 89 -14.98 -20.66 68.01
N ALA A 90 -15.52 -21.00 69.18
CA ALA A 90 -15.00 -20.55 70.46
C ALA A 90 -13.55 -20.99 70.71
N ARG A 91 -13.18 -22.17 70.20
CA ARG A 91 -11.81 -22.69 70.32
C ARG A 91 -10.84 -21.83 69.51
N LEU A 92 -11.14 -21.56 68.24
CA LEU A 92 -10.27 -20.73 67.40
C LEU A 92 -10.12 -19.30 67.93
N LEU A 93 -11.21 -18.71 68.40
CA LEU A 93 -11.18 -17.37 69.00
C LEU A 93 -10.28 -17.31 70.24
N THR A 94 -10.35 -18.32 71.10
CA THR A 94 -9.51 -18.37 72.31
C THR A 94 -8.06 -18.73 72.00
N LEU A 95 -7.80 -19.58 71.01
CA LEU A 95 -6.45 -19.84 70.51
C LEU A 95 -5.83 -18.58 69.89
N ALA A 96 -6.60 -17.81 69.11
CA ALA A 96 -6.18 -16.51 68.58
C ALA A 96 -5.88 -15.52 69.71
N LEU A 97 -6.75 -15.41 70.73
CA LEU A 97 -6.52 -14.53 71.88
C LEU A 97 -5.27 -14.94 72.70
N LEU A 98 -4.84 -16.20 72.65
CA LEU A 98 -3.67 -16.68 73.39
C LEU A 98 -2.39 -16.74 72.54
N ASP A 99 -2.44 -16.32 71.27
CA ASP A 99 -1.33 -16.44 70.31
C ASP A 99 -0.87 -17.90 70.08
N ARG A 100 -1.85 -18.81 70.03
CA ARG A 100 -1.66 -20.26 69.88
C ARG A 100 -2.32 -20.82 68.62
N LEU A 101 -2.25 -20.05 67.55
CA LEU A 101 -2.74 -20.45 66.22
C LEU A 101 -1.73 -21.33 65.46
N ASP A 102 -0.62 -21.73 66.08
CA ASP A 102 0.26 -22.80 65.61
C ASP A 102 -0.51 -24.13 65.45
N ALA A 103 -1.57 -24.33 66.23
CA ALA A 103 -2.46 -25.48 66.18
C ALA A 103 -3.75 -25.25 65.36
N TRP A 104 -3.75 -24.31 64.41
CA TRP A 104 -4.92 -24.05 63.54
C TRP A 104 -5.12 -25.22 62.56
N PRO A 105 -6.21 -25.99 62.69
CA PRO A 105 -6.45 -27.14 61.84
C PRO A 105 -6.91 -26.71 60.43
N PRO A 106 -6.39 -27.32 59.34
CA PRO A 106 -6.69 -26.89 57.96
C PRO A 106 -8.18 -26.92 57.59
N ASP A 107 -8.95 -27.87 58.13
CA ASP A 107 -10.40 -28.01 57.90
C ASP A 107 -11.23 -26.85 58.46
N GLU A 108 -10.67 -26.05 59.37
CA GLU A 108 -11.31 -24.86 59.91
C GLU A 108 -10.83 -23.56 59.23
N ALA A 109 -10.04 -23.64 58.14
CA ALA A 109 -9.54 -22.47 57.41
C ALA A 109 -10.66 -21.54 56.90
N GLY A 110 -11.84 -22.09 56.60
CA GLY A 110 -13.01 -21.31 56.18
C GLY A 110 -13.50 -20.29 57.22
N ARG A 111 -13.05 -20.38 58.49
CA ARG A 111 -13.36 -19.42 59.56
C ARG A 111 -12.39 -18.24 59.64
N ALA A 112 -11.36 -18.20 58.79
CA ALA A 112 -10.40 -17.10 58.78
C ALA A 112 -11.04 -15.70 58.58
N PRO A 113 -12.04 -15.51 57.70
CA PRO A 113 -12.73 -14.22 57.57
C PRO A 113 -13.39 -13.76 58.88
N ASP A 114 -13.99 -14.68 59.63
CA ASP A 114 -14.66 -14.39 60.91
C ASP A 114 -13.62 -13.91 61.95
N LEU A 115 -12.48 -14.60 62.06
CA LEU A 115 -11.39 -14.23 62.97
C LEU A 115 -10.77 -12.87 62.62
N LEU A 116 -10.61 -12.57 61.33
CA LEU A 116 -10.03 -11.32 60.85
C LEU A 116 -11.00 -10.13 60.95
N ALA A 117 -12.30 -10.41 61.08
CA ALA A 117 -13.35 -9.42 61.30
C ALA A 117 -13.74 -9.27 62.78
N ASP A 118 -13.11 -10.02 63.69
CA ASP A 118 -13.50 -10.06 65.11
C ASP A 118 -13.41 -8.67 65.78
N PRO A 119 -14.32 -8.30 66.69
CA PRO A 119 -14.22 -7.04 67.42
C PRO A 119 -12.96 -6.91 68.29
N ASP A 120 -12.35 -8.01 68.73
CA ASP A 120 -11.13 -7.98 69.54
C ASP A 120 -9.89 -7.73 68.65
N PRO A 121 -9.11 -6.65 68.89
CA PRO A 121 -7.95 -6.32 68.07
C PRO A 121 -6.86 -7.39 68.12
N ASP A 122 -6.63 -8.02 69.28
CA ASP A 122 -5.58 -9.02 69.44
C ASP A 122 -5.90 -10.31 68.67
N VAL A 123 -7.19 -10.68 68.64
CA VAL A 123 -7.69 -11.83 67.84
C VAL A 123 -7.44 -11.57 66.37
N ARG A 124 -7.81 -10.39 65.86
CA ARG A 124 -7.60 -10.02 64.45
C ARG A 124 -6.12 -9.98 64.07
N ASP A 125 -5.30 -9.34 64.89
CA ASP A 125 -3.87 -9.14 64.57
C ASP A 125 -3.11 -10.47 64.55
N ARG A 126 -3.43 -11.37 65.48
CA ARG A 126 -2.82 -12.72 65.54
C ARG A 126 -3.38 -13.66 64.48
N ALA A 127 -4.67 -13.59 64.16
CA ALA A 127 -5.22 -14.30 63.02
C ALA A 127 -4.55 -13.85 61.72
N ALA A 128 -4.34 -12.54 61.53
CA ALA A 128 -3.63 -12.01 60.37
C ALA A 128 -2.17 -12.44 60.34
N ALA A 129 -1.50 -12.50 61.49
CA ALA A 129 -0.13 -13.02 61.60
C ALA A 129 -0.08 -14.50 61.22
N ALA A 130 -1.00 -15.31 61.73
CA ALA A 130 -1.09 -16.74 61.41
C ALA A 130 -1.36 -16.97 59.92
N CYS A 131 -2.24 -16.19 59.27
CA CYS A 131 -2.46 -16.28 57.83
C CYS A 131 -1.21 -15.90 57.01
N ARG A 132 -0.41 -14.92 57.48
CA ARG A 132 0.86 -14.51 56.83
C ARG A 132 1.96 -15.57 56.95
N THR A 133 1.91 -16.44 57.94
CA THR A 133 2.91 -17.49 58.18
C THR A 133 2.36 -18.91 57.96
N ALA A 134 1.12 -19.02 57.51
CA ALA A 134 0.47 -20.31 57.27
C ALA A 134 1.26 -21.09 56.21
N ALA A 135 1.47 -22.38 56.47
CA ALA A 135 2.26 -23.24 55.60
C ALA A 135 1.56 -24.56 55.30
N GLY A 136 1.89 -25.18 54.17
CA GLY A 136 1.41 -26.50 53.78
C GLY A 136 -0.12 -26.58 53.68
N PRO A 137 -0.78 -27.58 54.32
CA PRO A 137 -2.22 -27.80 54.19
C PRO A 137 -3.08 -26.58 54.60
N LEU A 138 -2.69 -25.86 55.65
CA LEU A 138 -3.45 -24.71 56.12
C LEU A 138 -3.44 -23.57 55.09
N CYS A 139 -2.27 -23.26 54.51
CA CYS A 139 -2.16 -22.24 53.47
C CYS A 139 -3.02 -22.59 52.24
N ARG A 140 -2.99 -23.85 51.83
CA ARG A 140 -3.83 -24.36 50.73
C ARG A 140 -5.32 -24.16 51.00
N GLU A 141 -5.81 -24.58 52.17
CA GLU A 141 -7.24 -24.45 52.50
C GLU A 141 -7.66 -22.98 52.67
N LEU A 142 -6.79 -22.11 53.18
CA LEU A 142 -7.05 -20.67 53.25
C LEU A 142 -7.25 -20.05 51.85
N TRP A 143 -6.47 -20.46 50.85
CA TRP A 143 -6.68 -20.05 49.46
C TRP A 143 -7.96 -20.65 48.85
N LEU A 144 -8.23 -21.94 49.09
CA LEU A 144 -9.44 -22.62 48.60
C LEU A 144 -10.74 -22.07 49.19
N SER A 145 -10.66 -21.35 50.32
CA SER A 145 -11.81 -20.62 50.88
C SER A 145 -12.33 -19.49 49.96
N GLY A 146 -11.56 -19.10 48.94
CA GLY A 146 -11.94 -18.08 47.96
C GLY A 146 -11.87 -16.65 48.51
N PRO A 147 -10.71 -16.19 49.00
CA PRO A 147 -10.57 -14.86 49.59
C PRO A 147 -10.84 -13.77 48.56
N ALA A 148 -11.86 -12.95 48.80
CA ALA A 148 -12.21 -11.86 47.90
C ALA A 148 -11.15 -10.74 47.92
N PRO A 149 -10.88 -10.09 46.78
CA PRO A 149 -9.97 -8.95 46.70
C PRO A 149 -10.29 -7.84 47.70
N GLY A 150 -9.27 -7.26 48.33
CA GLY A 150 -9.44 -6.17 49.31
C GLY A 150 -9.92 -6.62 50.69
N THR A 151 -10.14 -7.91 50.91
CA THR A 151 -10.39 -8.44 52.26
C THR A 151 -9.10 -8.54 53.08
N PRO A 152 -9.19 -8.50 54.43
CA PRO A 152 -8.03 -8.72 55.29
C PRO A 152 -7.37 -10.09 55.04
N LEU A 153 -8.16 -11.12 54.73
CA LEU A 153 -7.66 -12.46 54.43
C LEU A 153 -6.82 -12.44 53.15
N TYR A 154 -7.33 -11.85 52.08
CA TYR A 154 -6.61 -11.70 50.82
C TYR A 154 -5.28 -10.98 51.01
N THR A 155 -5.30 -9.86 51.75
CA THR A 155 -4.10 -9.06 52.03
C THR A 155 -3.06 -9.84 52.84
N ALA A 156 -3.50 -10.59 53.86
CA ALA A 156 -2.62 -11.43 54.67
C ALA A 156 -2.01 -12.57 53.84
N LEU A 157 -2.78 -13.21 52.97
CA LEU A 157 -2.31 -14.28 52.11
C LEU A 157 -1.36 -13.80 51.01
N LEU A 158 -1.55 -12.60 50.45
CA LEU A 158 -0.58 -12.01 49.52
C LEU A 158 0.78 -11.72 50.18
N ALA A 159 0.80 -11.42 51.47
CA ALA A 159 2.02 -11.22 52.24
C ALA A 159 2.71 -12.53 52.67
N ASN A 160 2.05 -13.69 52.48
CA ASN A 160 2.60 -14.99 52.83
C ASN A 160 3.75 -15.39 51.88
N PRO A 161 4.90 -15.85 52.38
CA PRO A 161 6.01 -16.31 51.53
C PRO A 161 5.70 -17.60 50.76
N GLU A 162 4.78 -18.43 51.26
CA GLU A 162 4.37 -19.66 50.59
C GLU A 162 3.37 -19.34 49.45
N PRO A 163 3.59 -19.85 48.23
CA PRO A 163 2.71 -19.57 47.11
C PRO A 163 1.36 -20.28 47.24
N PRO A 164 0.30 -19.73 46.62
CA PRO A 164 -0.98 -20.42 46.49
C PRO A 164 -0.87 -21.72 45.69
N PRO A 165 -1.89 -22.60 45.78
CA PRO A 165 -2.06 -23.72 44.86
C PRO A 165 -2.07 -23.26 43.40
N GLU A 166 -1.69 -24.14 42.46
CA GLU A 166 -1.53 -23.78 41.04
C GLU A 166 -2.79 -23.18 40.40
N GLU A 167 -3.97 -23.71 40.73
CA GLU A 167 -5.25 -23.23 40.22
C GLU A 167 -5.50 -21.77 40.61
N GLU A 168 -5.24 -21.42 41.87
CA GLU A 168 -5.42 -20.06 42.38
C GLU A 168 -4.30 -19.13 41.89
N LEU A 169 -3.07 -19.64 41.76
CA LEU A 169 -1.96 -18.89 41.17
C LEU A 169 -2.30 -18.44 39.73
N ASN A 170 -2.97 -19.29 38.94
CA ASN A 170 -3.43 -18.94 37.59
C ASN A 170 -4.50 -17.83 37.61
N VAL A 171 -5.45 -17.88 38.56
CA VAL A 171 -6.46 -16.84 38.76
C VAL A 171 -5.81 -15.49 39.08
N LEU A 172 -4.83 -15.50 39.98
CA LEU A 172 -4.07 -14.31 40.37
C LEU A 172 -3.26 -13.73 39.20
N TRP A 173 -2.57 -14.57 38.42
CA TRP A 173 -1.85 -14.12 37.23
C TRP A 173 -2.78 -13.50 36.20
N ARG A 174 -3.93 -14.12 35.93
CA ARG A 174 -4.94 -13.58 35.01
C ARG A 174 -5.41 -12.20 35.46
N ARG A 175 -5.74 -12.07 36.75
CA ARG A 175 -6.19 -10.80 37.32
C ARG A 175 -5.15 -9.70 37.18
N TRP A 176 -3.87 -9.99 37.46
CA TRP A 176 -2.79 -9.03 37.28
C TRP A 176 -2.63 -8.63 35.80
N LEU A 177 -2.69 -9.59 34.88
CA LEU A 177 -2.58 -9.33 33.44
C LEU A 177 -3.76 -8.51 32.88
N ASP A 178 -4.93 -8.60 33.48
CA ASP A 178 -6.12 -7.84 33.11
C ASP A 178 -6.11 -6.42 33.70
N ALA A 179 -5.64 -6.26 34.94
CA ALA A 179 -5.53 -4.97 35.61
C ALA A 179 -4.30 -4.90 36.53
N HIS A 180 -3.51 -3.84 36.38
CA HIS A 180 -2.33 -3.62 37.20
C HIS A 180 -2.72 -3.39 38.68
N ASP A 181 -2.28 -4.32 39.54
CA ASP A 181 -2.40 -4.26 41.00
C ASP A 181 -0.98 -4.38 41.62
N PRO A 182 -0.45 -3.31 42.25
CA PRO A 182 0.91 -3.30 42.82
C PRO A 182 1.13 -4.30 43.97
N GLU A 183 0.13 -4.54 44.81
CA GLU A 183 0.24 -5.45 45.95
C GLU A 183 0.31 -6.90 45.45
N LEU A 184 -0.57 -7.22 44.50
CA LEU A 184 -0.58 -8.51 43.81
C LEU A 184 0.72 -8.75 43.03
N GLN A 185 1.22 -7.73 42.32
CA GLN A 185 2.51 -7.81 41.64
C GLN A 185 3.63 -8.16 42.61
N GLY A 186 3.67 -7.49 43.77
CA GLY A 186 4.65 -7.76 44.80
C GLY A 186 4.63 -9.22 45.24
N ALA A 187 3.45 -9.80 45.43
CA ALA A 187 3.30 -11.21 45.81
C ALA A 187 3.74 -12.17 44.70
N LEU A 188 3.26 -11.98 43.47
CA LEU A 188 3.59 -12.83 42.32
C LEU A 188 5.10 -12.87 42.04
N LEU A 189 5.76 -11.71 42.11
CA LEU A 189 7.21 -11.62 41.90
C LEU A 189 8.01 -12.21 43.07
N ARG A 190 7.50 -12.13 44.32
CA ARG A 190 8.13 -12.78 45.48
C ARG A 190 8.08 -14.30 45.37
N TRP A 191 6.93 -14.85 44.98
CA TRP A 191 6.78 -16.30 44.83
C TRP A 191 7.59 -16.86 43.66
N ASN A 192 7.88 -16.03 42.66
CA ASN A 192 8.73 -16.39 41.52
C ASN A 192 8.28 -17.69 40.82
N ARG A 193 6.95 -17.87 40.70
CA ARG A 193 6.34 -19.01 40.01
C ARG A 193 5.46 -18.53 38.85
N PRO A 194 5.74 -18.96 37.61
CA PRO A 194 4.87 -18.66 36.47
C PRO A 194 3.53 -19.40 36.59
N ALA A 195 2.54 -18.97 35.81
CA ALA A 195 1.29 -19.71 35.66
C ALA A 195 1.53 -21.08 35.00
N SER A 196 0.72 -22.08 35.37
CA SER A 196 0.71 -23.40 34.71
C SER A 196 -0.18 -23.40 33.46
N ASP A 197 -1.10 -22.44 33.33
CA ASP A 197 -2.02 -22.34 32.20
C ASP A 197 -1.28 -22.01 30.89
N PRO A 198 -1.35 -22.86 29.84
CA PRO A 198 -0.66 -22.64 28.58
C PRO A 198 -0.96 -21.31 27.89
N GLU A 199 -2.14 -20.71 28.12
CA GLU A 199 -2.55 -19.45 27.49
C GLU A 199 -1.70 -18.27 27.97
N PHE A 200 -1.39 -18.22 29.27
CA PHE A 200 -0.70 -17.08 29.89
C PHE A 200 0.68 -17.44 30.43
N ALA A 201 1.02 -18.73 30.58
CA ALA A 201 2.31 -19.19 31.09
C ALA A 201 3.48 -18.47 30.42
N PRO A 202 3.57 -18.37 29.08
CA PRO A 202 4.68 -17.67 28.42
C PRO A 202 4.78 -16.18 28.75
N VAL A 203 3.65 -15.52 29.03
CA VAL A 203 3.61 -14.11 29.42
C VAL A 203 4.07 -13.92 30.86
N THR A 204 3.64 -14.80 31.76
CA THR A 204 4.00 -14.75 33.18
C THR A 204 5.48 -15.09 33.42
N VAL A 205 6.05 -15.98 32.60
CA VAL A 205 7.49 -16.30 32.60
C VAL A 205 8.34 -15.05 32.44
N ILE A 206 7.95 -14.12 31.56
CA ILE A 206 8.67 -12.84 31.33
C ILE A 206 8.76 -12.00 32.62
N ALA A 207 7.72 -12.04 33.45
CA ALA A 207 7.68 -11.29 34.69
C ALA A 207 8.66 -11.86 35.73
N VAL A 208 8.73 -13.19 35.83
CA VAL A 208 9.45 -13.88 36.92
C VAL A 208 10.90 -14.22 36.58
N THR A 209 11.21 -14.61 35.34
CA THR A 209 12.56 -15.09 34.99
C THR A 209 13.42 -14.04 34.30
N ARG A 210 14.74 -14.21 34.46
CA ARG A 210 15.80 -13.57 33.67
C ARG A 210 16.67 -14.58 32.92
N ASP A 211 16.33 -15.86 33.01
CA ASP A 211 17.09 -16.94 32.40
C ASP A 211 17.02 -16.84 30.87
N ARG A 212 18.20 -16.84 30.23
CA ARG A 212 18.34 -16.71 28.79
C ARG A 212 17.71 -17.88 28.05
N ASP A 213 17.94 -19.11 28.50
CA ASP A 213 17.53 -20.30 27.76
C ASP A 213 16.01 -20.45 27.80
N VAL A 214 15.41 -20.17 28.97
CA VAL A 214 13.94 -20.16 29.14
C VAL A 214 13.29 -19.07 28.29
N LEU A 215 13.83 -17.84 28.30
CA LEU A 215 13.24 -16.73 27.55
C LEU A 215 13.34 -16.90 26.03
N LEU A 216 14.32 -17.66 25.54
CA LEU A 216 14.51 -17.92 24.11
C LEU A 216 13.68 -19.09 23.57
N GLU A 217 12.97 -19.83 24.43
CA GLU A 217 12.01 -20.83 23.97
C GLU A 217 10.95 -20.21 23.04
N PRO A 218 10.48 -20.93 21.99
CA PRO A 218 9.64 -20.34 20.95
C PRO A 218 8.33 -19.69 21.43
N ALA A 219 7.74 -20.18 22.52
CA ALA A 219 6.51 -19.61 23.10
C ALA A 219 6.79 -18.32 23.89
N ASN A 220 7.88 -18.30 24.67
CA ASN A 220 8.30 -17.19 25.50
C ASN A 220 8.84 -16.04 24.65
N ARG A 221 9.63 -16.36 23.61
CA ARG A 221 10.12 -15.41 22.62
C ARG A 221 8.98 -14.66 21.92
N ARG A 222 7.93 -15.38 21.48
CA ARG A 222 6.74 -14.76 20.87
C ARG A 222 6.02 -13.85 21.86
N SER A 223 5.93 -14.28 23.11
CA SER A 223 5.26 -13.49 24.16
C SER A 223 6.04 -12.25 24.55
N LEU A 224 7.38 -12.29 24.57
CA LEU A 224 8.26 -11.13 24.80
C LEU A 224 7.95 -9.98 23.85
N LEU A 225 7.68 -10.28 22.58
CA LEU A 225 7.32 -9.30 21.56
C LEU A 225 5.83 -8.93 21.62
N GLY A 226 4.97 -9.90 21.92
CA GLY A 226 3.52 -9.69 22.05
C GLY A 226 3.16 -8.73 23.19
N VAL A 227 3.86 -8.81 24.33
CA VAL A 227 3.58 -7.94 25.48
C VAL A 227 3.97 -6.48 25.26
N LEU A 228 4.87 -6.19 24.32
CA LEU A 228 5.15 -4.82 23.90
C LEU A 228 3.92 -4.15 23.25
N GLY A 229 2.96 -4.95 22.77
CA GLY A 229 1.66 -4.51 22.26
C GLY A 229 0.58 -4.27 23.32
N ARG A 230 0.80 -4.59 24.61
CA ARG A 230 -0.20 -4.38 25.69
C ARG A 230 -0.24 -2.94 26.20
N ARG A 231 -1.33 -2.50 26.84
CA ARG A 231 -1.56 -1.12 27.31
C ARG A 231 -0.39 -0.54 28.14
N ASP A 232 -0.18 0.78 28.04
CA ASP A 232 0.97 1.51 28.63
C ASP A 232 0.97 1.58 30.17
N ASP A 233 -0.20 1.40 30.76
CA ASP A 233 -0.43 1.35 32.21
C ASP A 233 0.16 0.11 32.87
N HIS A 234 0.28 -0.99 32.12
CA HIS A 234 0.76 -2.27 32.66
C HIS A 234 2.31 -2.38 32.63
N PRO A 235 2.96 -2.80 33.73
CA PRO A 235 4.43 -2.83 33.83
C PRO A 235 5.12 -3.91 32.97
N ILE A 236 4.38 -4.93 32.53
CA ILE A 236 4.95 -6.07 31.78
C ILE A 236 5.73 -5.66 30.53
N ALA A 237 5.29 -4.62 29.81
CA ALA A 237 5.98 -4.16 28.61
C ALA A 237 7.37 -3.60 28.96
N ARG A 238 7.48 -2.90 30.10
CA ARG A 238 8.75 -2.36 30.61
C ARG A 238 9.67 -3.49 31.07
N MET A 239 9.11 -4.49 31.74
CA MET A 239 9.85 -5.70 32.13
C MET A 239 10.38 -6.45 30.90
N ALA A 240 9.58 -6.58 29.85
CA ALA A 240 10.00 -7.21 28.60
C ALA A 240 11.15 -6.47 27.92
N VAL A 241 11.12 -5.13 27.88
CA VAL A 241 12.23 -4.31 27.37
C VAL A 241 13.52 -4.58 28.16
N GLU A 242 13.45 -4.64 29.49
CA GLU A 242 14.58 -5.01 30.35
C GLU A 242 15.10 -6.43 30.03
N ARG A 243 14.20 -7.40 29.83
CA ARG A 243 14.58 -8.78 29.47
C ARG A 243 15.27 -8.84 28.11
N ILE A 244 14.72 -8.19 27.09
CA ILE A 244 15.28 -8.14 25.74
C ILE A 244 16.69 -7.54 25.76
N ALA A 245 16.89 -6.45 26.51
CA ALA A 245 18.21 -5.83 26.67
C ALA A 245 19.22 -6.78 27.32
N GLY A 246 18.81 -7.57 28.33
CA GLY A 246 19.67 -8.56 28.97
C GLY A 246 20.05 -9.76 28.08
N LEU A 247 19.22 -10.11 27.09
CA LEU A 247 19.49 -11.22 26.17
C LEU A 247 20.55 -10.88 25.13
N GLY A 248 20.62 -9.62 24.70
CA GLY A 248 21.58 -9.15 23.69
C GLY A 248 21.42 -9.82 22.31
N VAL A 249 20.20 -10.26 21.97
CA VAL A 249 19.90 -10.89 20.68
C VAL A 249 19.48 -9.81 19.67
N PRO A 250 20.25 -9.58 18.58
CA PRO A 250 20.00 -8.47 17.65
C PRO A 250 18.58 -8.41 17.10
N ASP A 251 18.04 -9.54 16.62
CA ASP A 251 16.69 -9.59 16.04
C ASP A 251 15.59 -9.13 17.02
N LEU A 252 15.73 -9.49 18.31
CA LEU A 252 14.77 -9.11 19.34
C LEU A 252 14.90 -7.64 19.72
N VAL A 253 16.13 -7.12 19.71
CA VAL A 253 16.39 -5.69 19.92
C VAL A 253 15.77 -4.86 18.79
N ASP A 254 15.95 -5.29 17.54
CA ASP A 254 15.40 -4.62 16.36
C ASP A 254 13.88 -4.54 16.43
N GLU A 255 13.22 -5.68 16.68
CA GLU A 255 11.76 -5.73 16.74
C GLU A 255 11.20 -4.96 17.96
N ALA A 256 11.90 -4.96 19.09
CA ALA A 256 11.52 -4.16 20.25
C ALA A 256 11.64 -2.64 19.97
N CYS A 257 12.70 -2.21 19.29
CA CYS A 257 12.88 -0.82 18.89
C CYS A 257 11.82 -0.38 17.87
N GLU A 258 11.44 -1.26 16.94
CA GLU A 258 10.38 -1.00 15.96
C GLU A 258 9.02 -0.76 16.66
N ARG A 259 8.65 -1.62 17.62
CA ARG A 259 7.42 -1.43 18.42
C ARG A 259 7.48 -0.18 19.31
N ALA A 260 8.67 0.23 19.76
CA ALA A 260 8.84 1.47 20.50
C ALA A 260 8.62 2.72 19.64
N LEU A 261 8.86 2.66 18.32
CA LEU A 261 8.55 3.76 17.40
C LEU A 261 7.04 3.95 17.18
N GLU A 262 6.27 2.87 17.29
CA GLU A 262 4.81 2.93 17.27
C GLU A 262 4.23 3.47 18.58
N ARG A 263 4.98 3.32 19.68
CA ARG A 263 4.51 3.60 21.04
C ARG A 263 5.53 4.41 21.84
N PRO A 264 5.38 5.75 21.84
CA PRO A 264 6.32 6.66 22.49
C PRO A 264 6.58 6.38 23.99
N SER A 265 5.66 5.70 24.70
CA SER A 265 5.81 5.28 26.10
C SER A 265 6.99 4.31 26.35
N LEU A 266 7.37 3.51 25.35
CA LEU A 266 8.46 2.54 25.45
C LEU A 266 9.83 3.18 25.20
N VAL A 267 9.88 4.32 24.49
CA VAL A 267 11.12 5.01 24.10
C VAL A 267 12.03 5.31 25.31
N PRO A 268 11.56 5.90 26.44
CA PRO A 268 12.42 6.16 27.60
C PRO A 268 13.05 4.88 28.19
N HIS A 269 12.36 3.75 28.07
CA HIS A 269 12.81 2.46 28.59
C HIS A 269 13.87 1.86 27.67
N CYS A 270 13.65 1.90 26.35
CA CYS A 270 14.66 1.50 25.38
C CYS A 270 15.95 2.30 25.55
N LYS A 271 15.85 3.62 25.74
CA LYS A 271 16.99 4.49 26.04
C LYS A 271 17.73 4.09 27.31
N ARG A 272 17.01 3.90 28.41
CA ARG A 272 17.60 3.53 29.71
C ARG A 272 18.40 2.23 29.62
N HIS A 273 17.96 1.29 28.79
CA HIS A 273 18.60 0.00 28.60
C HIS A 273 19.55 -0.06 27.40
N GLY A 274 19.81 1.06 26.70
CA GLY A 274 20.74 1.12 25.58
C GLY A 274 20.30 0.29 24.36
N LEU A 275 19.01 0.04 24.20
CA LEU A 275 18.48 -0.67 23.04
C LEU A 275 18.54 0.22 21.82
N VAL A 276 19.31 -0.22 20.83
CA VAL A 276 19.50 0.46 19.55
C VAL A 276 19.46 -0.59 18.45
N PRO A 277 18.73 -0.38 17.34
CA PRO A 277 18.68 -1.35 16.26
C PRO A 277 20.08 -1.70 15.71
N GLY A 278 20.30 -2.96 15.34
CA GLY A 278 21.51 -3.47 14.70
C GLY A 278 21.70 -2.92 13.29
N ASP A 279 20.62 -2.87 12.51
CA ASP A 279 20.62 -2.34 11.15
C ASP A 279 20.85 -0.82 11.12
N PRO A 280 21.81 -0.30 10.33
CA PRO A 280 22.17 1.11 10.32
C PRO A 280 21.04 2.04 9.83
N VAL A 281 20.15 1.56 8.95
CA VAL A 281 19.03 2.34 8.40
C VAL A 281 17.94 2.51 9.46
N ARG A 282 17.53 1.40 10.09
CA ARG A 282 16.58 1.41 11.23
C ARG A 282 17.13 2.18 12.42
N ARG A 283 18.43 2.06 12.68
CA ARG A 283 19.12 2.82 13.73
C ARG A 283 19.04 4.32 13.51
N ALA A 284 19.22 4.80 12.28
CA ALA A 284 19.11 6.22 11.96
C ALA A 284 17.70 6.77 12.27
N VAL A 285 16.65 6.06 11.84
CA VAL A 285 15.26 6.41 12.14
C VAL A 285 14.98 6.39 13.65
N PHE A 286 15.46 5.37 14.35
CA PHE A 286 15.27 5.24 15.79
C PHE A 286 15.94 6.36 16.57
N LEU A 287 17.20 6.66 16.30
CA LEU A 287 17.93 7.75 16.98
C LEU A 287 17.27 9.11 16.73
N LEU A 288 16.78 9.33 15.50
CA LEU A 288 16.03 10.53 15.16
C LEU A 288 14.71 10.64 15.94
N ALA A 289 13.86 9.61 15.86
CA ALA A 289 12.55 9.59 16.49
C ALA A 289 12.62 9.66 18.02
N THR A 290 13.70 9.15 18.60
CA THR A 290 13.95 9.23 20.04
C THR A 290 14.64 10.53 20.47
N GLY A 291 15.09 11.39 19.54
CA GLY A 291 15.71 12.68 19.83
C GLY A 291 17.20 12.62 20.20
N GLU A 292 17.88 11.50 19.96
CA GLU A 292 19.32 11.33 20.19
C GLU A 292 20.16 11.92 19.03
N LEU A 293 20.00 13.23 18.78
CA LEU A 293 20.51 13.89 17.58
C LEU A 293 22.04 13.83 17.43
N GLY A 294 22.80 13.77 18.53
CA GLY A 294 24.25 13.64 18.49
C GLY A 294 24.72 12.29 17.95
N GLN A 295 24.05 11.21 18.36
CA GLN A 295 24.33 9.87 17.86
C GLN A 295 23.85 9.70 16.42
N TYR A 296 22.67 10.24 16.09
CA TYR A 296 22.17 10.27 14.72
C TYR A 296 23.15 10.98 13.77
N ARG A 297 23.61 12.20 14.11
CA ARG A 297 24.55 12.97 13.27
C ARG A 297 25.90 12.29 13.07
N SER A 298 26.32 11.48 14.04
CA SER A 298 27.55 10.70 13.93
C SER A 298 27.38 9.48 13.02
N LEU A 299 26.19 8.89 12.99
CA LEU A 299 25.86 7.72 12.18
C LEU A 299 25.56 8.10 10.72
N ASP A 300 24.84 9.20 10.51
CA ASP A 300 24.34 9.63 9.21
C ASP A 300 24.65 11.12 8.97
N PRO A 301 25.94 11.52 8.89
CA PRO A 301 26.34 12.92 8.68
C PRO A 301 25.80 13.46 7.35
N ASP A 302 25.68 12.59 6.35
CA ASP A 302 25.23 12.92 5.00
C ASP A 302 23.73 12.68 4.76
N GLY A 303 22.97 12.24 5.77
CA GLY A 303 21.51 12.05 5.66
C GLY A 303 21.08 10.91 4.72
N GLY A 304 22.03 10.14 4.17
CA GLY A 304 21.80 9.11 3.17
C GLY A 304 21.09 7.88 3.74
N LEU A 305 21.39 7.50 4.98
CA LEU A 305 20.71 6.39 5.65
C LEU A 305 19.25 6.74 5.93
N LEU A 306 18.99 7.97 6.39
CA LEU A 306 17.63 8.45 6.60
C LEU A 306 16.86 8.57 5.27
N ALA A 307 17.51 8.99 4.18
CA ALA A 307 16.90 9.04 2.86
C ALA A 307 16.50 7.65 2.35
N LEU A 308 17.36 6.65 2.56
CA LEU A 308 17.07 5.26 2.20
C LEU A 308 15.90 4.69 3.02
N ALA A 309 15.90 4.95 4.34
CA ALA A 309 14.81 4.56 5.23
C ALA A 309 13.49 5.19 4.79
N TYR A 310 13.50 6.49 4.50
CA TYR A 310 12.33 7.25 4.09
C TYR A 310 11.75 6.76 2.76
N ALA A 311 12.62 6.44 1.79
CA ALA A 311 12.20 5.92 0.49
C ALA A 311 11.51 4.54 0.61
N ALA A 312 12.02 3.67 1.48
CA ALA A 312 11.45 2.34 1.70
C ALA A 312 10.18 2.33 2.59
N ALA A 313 9.97 3.39 3.39
CA ALA A 313 8.90 3.48 4.38
C ALA A 313 7.49 3.67 3.78
N GLY A 314 6.48 3.14 4.48
CA GLY A 314 5.06 3.38 4.17
C GLY A 314 4.56 4.78 4.58
N LYS A 315 3.30 5.12 4.24
CA LYS A 315 2.72 6.46 4.48
C LYS A 315 2.82 6.94 5.93
N ASP A 316 2.43 6.10 6.89
CA ASP A 316 2.39 6.45 8.32
C ASP A 316 3.79 6.57 8.91
N GLU A 317 4.71 5.72 8.47
CA GLU A 317 6.11 5.76 8.89
C GLU A 317 6.82 7.02 8.38
N ARG A 318 6.62 7.39 7.11
CA ARG A 318 7.11 8.66 6.56
C ARG A 318 6.58 9.88 7.33
N ALA A 319 5.32 9.86 7.74
CA ALA A 319 4.75 10.94 8.55
C ALA A 319 5.44 11.06 9.92
N ARG A 320 5.71 9.93 10.60
CA ARG A 320 6.46 9.90 11.87
C ARG A 320 7.88 10.41 11.71
N VAL A 321 8.58 9.99 10.66
CA VAL A 321 9.94 10.48 10.36
C VAL A 321 9.93 11.99 10.14
N ARG A 322 9.00 12.53 9.34
CA ARG A 322 8.87 14.00 9.12
C ARG A 322 8.63 14.76 10.42
N ALA A 323 7.74 14.26 11.28
CA ALA A 323 7.47 14.88 12.58
C ALA A 323 8.73 14.91 13.46
N ALA A 324 9.49 13.81 13.47
CA ALA A 324 10.76 13.73 14.20
C ALA A 324 11.83 14.66 13.61
N MET A 325 11.92 14.77 12.27
CA MET A 325 12.82 15.73 11.61
C MET A 325 12.45 17.19 11.93
N ALA A 326 11.15 17.51 11.97
CA ALA A 326 10.67 18.84 12.34
C ALA A 326 11.04 19.18 13.79
N ALA A 327 10.85 18.24 14.71
CA ALA A 327 11.21 18.40 16.12
C ALA A 327 12.73 18.53 16.33
N ALA A 328 13.54 17.90 15.47
CA ALA A 328 14.99 17.99 15.50
C ALA A 328 15.54 19.37 15.08
N GLY A 329 14.73 20.22 14.45
CA GLY A 329 15.01 21.64 14.22
C GLY A 329 16.06 21.98 13.15
N ASP A 330 16.93 21.05 12.77
CA ASP A 330 17.92 21.28 11.70
C ASP A 330 18.51 19.97 11.16
N LEU A 331 17.69 19.28 10.35
CA LEU A 331 18.16 18.24 9.45
C LEU A 331 17.95 18.77 8.05
N ASP A 332 18.91 18.54 7.16
CA ASP A 332 18.84 18.97 5.77
C ASP A 332 17.75 18.15 5.04
N LEU A 333 16.50 18.52 5.32
CA LEU A 333 15.26 17.91 4.87
C LEU A 333 15.19 17.86 3.35
N VAL A 334 15.75 18.89 2.70
CA VAL A 334 15.87 18.96 1.26
C VAL A 334 16.77 17.83 0.79
N ARG A 335 17.98 17.67 1.33
CA ARG A 335 18.89 16.58 0.97
C ARG A 335 18.28 15.19 1.19
N VAL A 336 17.57 14.98 2.31
CA VAL A 336 16.96 13.68 2.66
C VAL A 336 15.78 13.33 1.75
N LEU A 337 14.87 14.28 1.52
CA LEU A 337 13.65 14.05 0.73
C LEU A 337 13.92 14.10 -0.77
N VAL A 338 14.81 14.98 -1.20
CA VAL A 338 15.05 15.31 -2.63
C VAL A 338 16.25 14.57 -3.20
N GLY A 339 17.28 14.26 -2.41
CA GLY A 339 18.53 13.65 -2.88
C GLY A 339 19.24 14.48 -3.96
N ASP A 340 20.24 13.89 -4.63
CA ASP A 340 20.96 14.56 -5.72
C ASP A 340 20.12 14.71 -7.00
N ASP A 341 19.07 13.88 -7.17
CA ASP A 341 18.21 13.88 -8.36
C ASP A 341 16.79 14.38 -8.06
N ARG A 342 16.71 15.70 -7.85
CA ARG A 342 15.50 16.42 -7.41
C ARG A 342 14.24 16.10 -8.22
N ARG A 343 14.37 15.99 -9.54
CA ARG A 343 13.22 15.88 -10.45
C ARG A 343 12.60 14.50 -10.39
N THR A 344 13.42 13.45 -10.35
CA THR A 344 12.98 12.05 -10.25
C THR A 344 12.22 11.78 -8.95
N ARG A 345 12.57 12.47 -7.85
CA ARG A 345 11.86 12.33 -6.58
C ARG A 345 10.59 13.17 -6.48
N ILE A 346 10.57 14.38 -7.06
CA ILE A 346 9.36 15.21 -7.12
C ILE A 346 8.23 14.51 -7.90
N ALA A 347 8.58 13.78 -8.97
CA ALA A 347 7.66 12.95 -9.76
C ALA A 347 6.83 11.98 -8.90
N ALA A 348 7.45 11.39 -7.87
CA ALA A 348 6.85 10.39 -6.98
C ALA A 348 6.41 10.96 -5.62
N MET A 349 6.49 12.29 -5.42
CA MET A 349 6.23 12.93 -4.13
C MET A 349 4.74 13.25 -3.94
N PRO A 350 4.11 12.82 -2.82
CA PRO A 350 2.73 13.19 -2.52
C PRO A 350 2.55 14.69 -2.25
N ASP A 351 1.41 15.27 -2.61
CA ASP A 351 1.10 16.70 -2.40
C ASP A 351 1.29 17.19 -0.95
N GLU A 352 0.92 16.37 0.04
CA GLU A 352 1.12 16.69 1.47
C GLU A 352 2.60 16.84 1.83
N GLU A 353 3.47 16.05 1.21
CA GLU A 353 4.91 16.09 1.40
C GLU A 353 5.52 17.30 0.71
N ALA A 354 5.07 17.59 -0.52
CA ALA A 354 5.47 18.77 -1.26
C ALA A 354 5.12 20.08 -0.54
N ARG A 355 3.91 20.17 0.06
CA ARG A 355 3.51 21.31 0.89
C ARG A 355 4.42 21.49 2.10
N TYR A 356 4.69 20.41 2.81
CA TYR A 356 5.58 20.45 3.98
C TYR A 356 6.98 20.94 3.60
N LEU A 357 7.59 20.39 2.54
CA LEU A 357 8.92 20.81 2.09
C LEU A 357 8.97 22.30 1.72
N ALA A 358 7.97 22.77 0.98
CA ALA A 358 7.87 24.17 0.58
C ALA A 358 7.75 25.12 1.78
N GLU A 359 6.96 24.76 2.80
CA GLU A 359 6.86 25.55 4.04
C GLU A 359 8.19 25.62 4.80
N GLN A 360 8.98 24.54 4.82
CA GLN A 360 10.29 24.55 5.46
C GLN A 360 11.28 25.42 4.70
N LEU A 361 11.30 25.35 3.37
CA LEU A 361 12.12 26.22 2.52
C LEU A 361 11.79 27.70 2.73
N ALA A 362 10.49 28.03 2.80
CA ALA A 362 10.03 29.38 3.09
C ALA A 362 10.45 29.86 4.49
N ARG A 363 10.29 29.03 5.53
CA ARG A 363 10.74 29.36 6.91
C ARG A 363 12.24 29.65 7.00
N ARG A 364 13.05 28.97 6.21
CA ARG A 364 14.52 29.16 6.14
C ARG A 364 14.94 30.34 5.26
N GLY A 365 14.01 30.97 4.53
CA GLY A 365 14.32 32.01 3.56
C GLY A 365 15.09 31.50 2.32
N ALA A 366 15.00 30.20 2.03
CA ALA A 366 15.67 29.56 0.90
C ALA A 366 14.90 29.80 -0.41
N TRP A 367 14.71 31.06 -0.78
CA TRP A 367 13.77 31.48 -1.82
C TRP A 367 14.10 30.94 -3.22
N SER A 368 15.39 30.86 -3.57
CA SER A 368 15.84 30.32 -4.86
C SER A 368 15.50 28.82 -4.99
N GLU A 369 15.63 28.06 -3.91
CA GLU A 369 15.32 26.63 -3.86
C GLU A 369 13.80 26.41 -3.88
N LEU A 370 13.05 27.22 -3.13
CA LEU A 370 11.60 27.22 -3.18
C LEU A 370 11.09 27.53 -4.60
N TRP A 371 11.70 28.48 -5.30
CA TRP A 371 11.33 28.81 -6.68
C TRP A 371 11.66 27.68 -7.65
N ALA A 372 12.79 27.01 -7.46
CA ALA A 372 13.11 25.83 -8.24
C ALA A 372 12.12 24.68 -7.99
N PHE A 373 11.67 24.52 -6.74
CA PHE A 373 10.68 23.51 -6.34
C PHE A 373 9.28 23.79 -6.91
N VAL A 374 8.78 25.03 -6.79
CA VAL A 374 7.47 25.45 -7.31
C VAL A 374 7.34 25.21 -8.82
N ARG A 375 8.45 25.31 -9.57
CA ARG A 375 8.48 25.04 -11.01
C ARG A 375 8.48 23.56 -11.39
N ASP A 376 8.81 22.66 -10.47
CA ASP A 376 8.93 21.22 -10.73
C ASP A 376 7.67 20.43 -10.28
N VAL A 377 6.86 20.95 -9.36
CA VAL A 377 5.61 20.35 -8.85
C VAL A 377 4.41 20.58 -9.80
N PRO A 378 3.24 19.91 -9.62
CA PRO A 378 2.04 20.18 -10.42
C PRO A 378 1.63 21.65 -10.36
N VAL A 379 1.22 22.23 -11.49
CA VAL A 379 0.96 23.68 -11.61
C VAL A 379 -0.09 24.20 -10.60
N PRO A 380 -1.22 23.51 -10.35
CA PRO A 380 -2.18 23.94 -9.33
C PRO A 380 -1.59 23.92 -7.91
N LEU A 381 -0.76 22.92 -7.60
CA LEU A 381 -0.06 22.85 -6.32
C LEU A 381 0.96 23.99 -6.21
N GLY A 382 1.76 24.24 -7.25
CA GLY A 382 2.71 25.34 -7.31
C GLY A 382 2.05 26.72 -7.11
N ALA A 383 0.87 26.94 -7.70
CA ALA A 383 0.08 28.16 -7.48
C ALA A 383 -0.33 28.31 -6.00
N GLY A 384 -0.70 27.21 -5.33
CA GLY A 384 -0.96 27.18 -3.88
C GLY A 384 0.27 27.45 -3.01
N LEU A 385 1.44 27.01 -3.44
CA LEU A 385 2.71 27.22 -2.75
C LEU A 385 3.27 28.63 -2.96
N PHE A 386 2.89 29.31 -4.04
CA PHE A 386 3.39 30.65 -4.36
C PHE A 386 3.08 31.69 -3.26
N ARG A 387 2.02 31.50 -2.49
CA ARG A 387 1.69 32.35 -1.32
C ARG A 387 2.75 32.38 -0.21
N LEU A 388 3.70 31.43 -0.24
CA LEU A 388 4.78 31.34 0.75
C LEU A 388 5.92 32.33 0.49
N PHE A 389 6.03 32.90 -0.72
CA PHE A 389 7.04 33.91 -1.02
C PHE A 389 6.72 35.23 -0.33
N ASP A 390 7.71 35.81 0.35
CA ASP A 390 7.62 37.13 0.97
C ASP A 390 8.73 38.06 0.45
N GLY A 391 8.34 39.12 -0.26
CA GLY A 391 9.24 40.17 -0.75
C GLY A 391 10.35 39.73 -1.74
N TRP A 392 10.36 38.46 -2.18
CA TRP A 392 11.37 37.92 -3.08
C TRP A 392 10.87 37.84 -4.53
N ALA A 393 11.77 38.09 -5.49
CA ALA A 393 11.53 37.89 -6.92
C ALA A 393 12.82 37.42 -7.62
N PRO A 394 12.72 36.61 -8.69
CA PRO A 394 13.88 36.13 -9.42
C PRO A 394 14.58 37.26 -10.20
N ARG A 395 15.91 37.14 -10.31
CA ARG A 395 16.77 38.11 -11.00
C ARG A 395 16.76 37.96 -12.51
N ASP A 396 16.54 36.75 -13.01
CA ASP A 396 16.47 36.47 -14.44
C ASP A 396 15.13 36.95 -15.03
N ASP A 397 15.20 37.61 -16.19
CA ASP A 397 14.01 38.24 -16.81
C ASP A 397 13.00 37.20 -17.31
N HIS A 398 13.47 36.01 -17.68
CA HIS A 398 12.61 34.92 -18.12
C HIS A 398 11.93 34.23 -16.94
N ASP A 399 12.66 34.00 -15.84
CA ASP A 399 12.08 33.59 -14.56
C ASP A 399 11.08 34.62 -14.00
N ARG A 400 11.32 35.92 -14.21
CA ARG A 400 10.40 36.99 -13.75
C ARG A 400 9.05 36.94 -14.45
N ARG A 401 9.01 36.66 -15.76
CA ARG A 401 7.75 36.47 -16.50
C ARG A 401 6.94 35.30 -15.95
N LEU A 402 7.60 34.18 -15.67
CA LEU A 402 6.94 33.02 -15.08
C LEU A 402 6.47 33.31 -13.64
N PHE A 403 7.29 34.00 -12.85
CA PHE A 403 6.97 34.43 -11.49
C PHE A 403 5.74 35.36 -11.45
N GLU A 404 5.63 36.30 -12.39
CA GLU A 404 4.47 37.16 -12.55
C GLU A 404 3.21 36.37 -12.96
N ALA A 405 3.34 35.38 -13.83
CA ALA A 405 2.21 34.53 -14.23
C ALA A 405 1.65 33.70 -13.05
N PHE A 406 2.51 33.18 -12.17
CA PHE A 406 2.09 32.53 -10.93
C PHE A 406 1.39 33.52 -9.97
N ARG A 407 1.86 34.77 -9.92
CA ARG A 407 1.22 35.83 -9.13
C ARG A 407 -0.17 36.22 -9.65
N GLU A 408 -0.36 36.19 -10.97
CA GLU A 408 -1.64 36.50 -11.64
C GLU A 408 -2.65 35.33 -11.58
N THR A 409 -2.18 34.12 -11.31
CA THR A 409 -3.00 32.90 -11.26
C THR A 409 -2.92 32.25 -9.86
N PRO A 410 -3.59 32.83 -8.85
CA PRO A 410 -3.58 32.30 -7.49
C PRO A 410 -4.29 30.93 -7.42
N ALA A 411 -4.11 30.22 -6.31
CA ALA A 411 -4.61 28.87 -6.09
C ALA A 411 -6.11 28.71 -6.43
N GLU A 412 -6.93 29.68 -6.02
CA GLU A 412 -8.38 29.65 -6.22
C GLU A 412 -8.78 29.76 -7.70
N VAL A 413 -7.97 30.44 -8.52
CA VAL A 413 -8.14 30.55 -9.97
C VAL A 413 -7.70 29.25 -10.64
N ALA A 414 -6.55 28.71 -10.24
CA ALA A 414 -6.06 27.43 -10.74
C ALA A 414 -7.03 26.28 -10.44
N GLU A 415 -7.60 26.20 -9.24
CA GLU A 415 -8.58 25.17 -8.87
C GLU A 415 -9.90 25.29 -9.62
N ARG A 416 -10.38 26.53 -9.85
CA ARG A 416 -11.60 26.78 -10.65
C ARG A 416 -11.39 26.41 -12.11
N GLY A 417 -10.27 26.84 -12.69
CA GLY A 417 -9.90 26.49 -14.06
C GLY A 417 -9.77 24.98 -14.25
N LEU A 418 -9.17 24.26 -13.29
CA LEU A 418 -9.06 22.80 -13.36
C LEU A 418 -10.44 22.11 -13.32
N ARG A 419 -11.35 22.59 -12.46
CA ARG A 419 -12.72 22.06 -12.40
C ARG A 419 -13.50 22.32 -13.69
N GLU A 420 -13.32 23.48 -14.29
CA GLU A 420 -13.93 23.83 -15.57
C GLU A 420 -13.42 22.93 -16.70
N LEU A 421 -12.10 22.71 -16.77
CA LEU A 421 -11.50 21.79 -17.75
C LEU A 421 -12.04 20.35 -17.61
N ARG A 422 -12.23 19.86 -16.37
CA ARG A 422 -12.85 18.54 -16.11
C ARG A 422 -14.29 18.48 -16.63
N ALA A 423 -15.08 19.53 -16.37
CA ALA A 423 -16.45 19.60 -16.85
C ALA A 423 -16.56 19.65 -18.39
N LEU A 424 -15.60 20.30 -19.05
CA LEU A 424 -15.49 20.33 -20.51
C LEU A 424 -15.07 18.97 -21.08
N ALA A 425 -14.11 18.28 -20.46
CA ALA A 425 -13.66 16.94 -20.86
C ALA A 425 -14.80 15.91 -20.84
N ASP A 426 -15.68 15.98 -19.84
CA ASP A 426 -16.88 15.14 -19.74
C ASP A 426 -17.96 15.50 -20.80
N SER A 427 -17.89 16.69 -21.41
CA SER A 427 -18.95 17.27 -22.25
C SER A 427 -18.65 17.31 -23.77
N SER A 428 -17.39 17.21 -24.21
CA SER A 428 -16.96 17.31 -25.62
C SER A 428 -16.57 15.94 -26.22
N ARG A 429 -17.48 15.20 -26.87
CA ARG A 429 -17.79 15.25 -28.33
C ARG A 429 -16.57 15.11 -29.26
N VAL A 430 -16.29 13.86 -29.58
CA VAL A 430 -15.71 13.34 -30.84
C VAL A 430 -15.78 14.28 -32.05
N SER A 431 -14.63 14.55 -32.68
CA SER A 431 -14.51 14.88 -34.11
C SER A 431 -13.09 14.64 -34.62
N ALA A 432 -12.96 14.25 -35.90
CA ALA A 432 -11.70 14.21 -36.64
C ALA A 432 -11.00 15.58 -36.58
N SER A 433 -9.67 15.59 -36.43
CA SER A 433 -8.87 16.81 -36.25
C SER A 433 -8.78 17.63 -37.53
N VAL A 434 -8.68 16.98 -38.69
CA VAL A 434 -8.64 17.66 -39.98
C VAL A 434 -9.31 16.83 -41.07
N ARG A 435 -10.03 17.48 -42.00
CA ARG A 435 -10.66 16.82 -43.14
C ARG A 435 -10.18 17.41 -44.43
N PHE A 436 -9.83 16.54 -45.38
CA PHE A 436 -9.33 16.96 -46.69
C PHE A 436 -10.18 16.37 -47.81
N GLY A 437 -10.56 17.21 -48.78
CA GLY A 437 -11.07 16.76 -50.06
C GLY A 437 -9.90 16.42 -50.96
N THR A 438 -9.83 15.18 -51.46
CA THR A 438 -8.64 14.74 -52.20
C THR A 438 -8.68 15.07 -53.69
N GLU A 439 -9.78 15.65 -54.20
CA GLU A 439 -10.03 15.94 -55.63
C GLU A 439 -9.70 14.76 -56.58
N CYS A 440 -9.62 13.51 -56.08
CA CYS A 440 -9.19 12.33 -56.83
C CYS A 440 -10.28 11.77 -57.76
N GLY A 441 -11.38 12.52 -57.97
CA GLY A 441 -12.47 12.18 -58.88
C GLY A 441 -13.30 10.94 -58.50
N GLY A 442 -13.17 10.44 -57.28
CA GLY A 442 -13.83 9.21 -56.83
C GLY A 442 -13.30 8.68 -55.50
N PRO A 443 -13.61 7.43 -55.11
CA PRO A 443 -13.19 6.83 -53.84
C PRO A 443 -11.66 6.82 -53.67
N VAL A 444 -11.16 7.20 -52.50
CA VAL A 444 -9.72 7.09 -52.20
C VAL A 444 -9.36 5.61 -52.06
N ALA A 445 -8.49 5.10 -52.92
CA ALA A 445 -8.13 3.68 -52.96
C ALA A 445 -6.88 3.36 -52.13
N GLY A 446 -5.96 4.31 -51.97
CA GLY A 446 -4.74 4.15 -51.20
C GLY A 446 -4.42 5.38 -50.36
N VAL A 447 -3.93 5.15 -49.15
CA VAL A 447 -3.48 6.17 -48.20
C VAL A 447 -2.23 5.67 -47.47
N SER A 448 -1.21 6.51 -47.31
CA SER A 448 0.05 6.16 -46.63
C SER A 448 0.75 7.39 -46.07
N PHE A 449 1.19 7.33 -44.82
CA PHE A 449 1.99 8.38 -44.19
C PHE A 449 3.47 8.27 -44.58
N ALA A 450 4.11 9.42 -44.74
CA ALA A 450 5.57 9.52 -44.79
C ALA A 450 6.20 9.02 -43.48
N PRO A 451 7.42 8.44 -43.50
CA PRO A 451 8.11 7.97 -42.30
C PRO A 451 8.28 9.03 -41.21
N ASP A 452 8.35 10.31 -41.60
CA ASP A 452 8.45 11.46 -40.70
C ASP A 452 7.10 11.92 -40.12
N GLY A 453 5.97 11.36 -40.57
CA GLY A 453 4.62 11.72 -40.14
C GLY A 453 4.09 13.06 -40.69
N ARG A 454 4.90 13.81 -41.44
CA ARG A 454 4.57 15.18 -41.87
C ARG A 454 3.77 15.23 -43.18
N SER A 455 3.80 14.15 -43.95
CA SER A 455 3.12 14.10 -45.24
C SER A 455 2.26 12.84 -45.39
N LEU A 456 1.18 12.97 -46.15
CA LEU A 456 0.21 11.91 -46.42
C LEU A 456 0.03 11.75 -47.93
N ALA A 457 0.41 10.60 -48.46
CA ALA A 457 0.13 10.23 -49.84
C ALA A 457 -1.28 9.65 -49.96
N VAL A 458 -2.05 10.14 -50.93
CA VAL A 458 -3.42 9.71 -51.24
C VAL A 458 -3.56 9.45 -52.74
N ALA A 459 -4.31 8.41 -53.09
CA ALA A 459 -4.52 8.02 -54.48
C ALA A 459 -5.88 7.37 -54.72
N GLY A 460 -6.35 7.42 -55.96
CA GLY A 460 -7.66 6.88 -56.35
C GLY A 460 -7.86 6.80 -57.87
N PRO A 461 -9.13 6.84 -58.34
CA PRO A 461 -9.49 6.69 -59.74
C PRO A 461 -8.97 7.77 -60.67
N GLY A 462 -8.73 8.99 -60.16
CA GLY A 462 -8.27 10.15 -60.93
C GLY A 462 -6.82 10.08 -61.45
N ALA A 463 -6.26 8.87 -61.59
CA ALA A 463 -4.94 8.57 -62.20
C ALA A 463 -3.82 9.52 -61.75
N SER A 464 -3.82 9.88 -60.47
CA SER A 464 -2.84 10.78 -59.87
C SER A 464 -2.59 10.37 -58.42
N VAL A 465 -1.40 10.69 -57.94
CA VAL A 465 -1.02 10.57 -56.53
C VAL A 465 -0.80 11.98 -56.00
N ARG A 466 -1.46 12.30 -54.90
CA ARG A 466 -1.29 13.58 -54.21
C ARG A 466 -0.62 13.35 -52.88
N VAL A 467 0.29 14.25 -52.51
CA VAL A 467 0.95 14.28 -51.21
C VAL A 467 0.48 15.55 -50.50
N LEU A 468 -0.14 15.36 -49.35
CA LEU A 468 -0.70 16.43 -48.52
C LEU A 468 0.16 16.63 -47.28
N ASP A 469 0.29 17.86 -46.82
CA ASP A 469 0.88 18.17 -45.52
C ASP A 469 -0.13 17.82 -44.41
N THR A 470 0.30 17.09 -43.38
CA THR A 470 -0.61 16.58 -42.36
C THR A 470 -1.10 17.65 -41.39
N GLY A 471 -0.37 18.76 -41.24
CA GLY A 471 -0.73 19.86 -40.33
C GLY A 471 -1.66 20.89 -40.95
N SER A 472 -1.41 21.27 -42.20
CA SER A 472 -2.17 22.29 -42.94
C SER A 472 -3.25 21.69 -43.85
N GLY A 473 -3.04 20.47 -44.35
CA GLY A 473 -3.87 19.89 -45.41
C GLY A 473 -3.52 20.33 -46.81
N ASP A 474 -2.49 21.16 -46.96
CA ASP A 474 -2.13 21.72 -48.24
C ASP A 474 -1.50 20.66 -49.15
N LEU A 475 -1.74 20.81 -50.45
CA LEU A 475 -1.11 19.96 -51.46
C LEU A 475 0.38 20.32 -51.59
N VAL A 476 1.24 19.39 -51.16
CA VAL A 476 2.70 19.53 -51.22
C VAL A 476 3.24 19.07 -52.56
N ALA A 477 2.74 17.94 -53.07
CA ALA A 477 3.15 17.40 -54.36
C ALA A 477 2.00 16.69 -55.07
N ARG A 478 2.03 16.74 -56.41
CA ARG A 478 1.13 15.99 -57.28
C ARG A 478 1.93 15.26 -58.34
N TYR A 479 1.67 13.98 -58.47
CA TYR A 479 2.29 13.10 -59.45
C TYR A 479 1.23 12.61 -60.43
N ASP A 480 1.46 12.85 -61.71
CA ASP A 480 0.61 12.44 -62.83
C ASP A 480 1.38 11.46 -63.74
N GLY A 481 0.77 11.01 -64.84
CA GLY A 481 1.38 10.08 -65.80
C GLY A 481 1.02 8.60 -65.61
N PHE A 482 0.04 8.32 -64.74
CA PHE A 482 -0.54 6.99 -64.56
C PHE A 482 -1.48 6.65 -65.75
N ALA A 483 -1.45 5.40 -66.19
CA ALA A 483 -2.17 4.87 -67.35
C ALA A 483 -3.43 4.10 -66.93
N ALA A 484 -3.60 3.91 -65.62
CA ALA A 484 -4.74 3.27 -64.99
C ALA A 484 -4.96 3.90 -63.60
N PRO A 485 -6.14 3.68 -62.97
CA PRO A 485 -6.38 4.04 -61.58
C PRO A 485 -5.26 3.58 -60.66
N VAL A 486 -4.89 4.41 -59.69
CA VAL A 486 -3.88 4.05 -58.69
C VAL A 486 -4.60 3.36 -57.53
N GLY A 487 -4.31 2.08 -57.33
CA GLY A 487 -5.02 1.22 -56.37
C GLY A 487 -4.39 1.19 -54.98
N CYS A 488 -3.10 1.50 -54.86
CA CYS A 488 -2.38 1.55 -53.60
C CYS A 488 -1.17 2.50 -53.70
N VAL A 489 -0.79 3.08 -52.56
CA VAL A 489 0.39 3.95 -52.43
C VAL A 489 1.13 3.60 -51.14
N LEU A 490 2.44 3.82 -51.14
CA LEU A 490 3.30 3.63 -49.98
C LEU A 490 4.39 4.70 -49.97
N HIS A 491 4.47 5.48 -48.90
CA HIS A 491 5.65 6.30 -48.65
C HIS A 491 6.79 5.45 -48.10
N VAL A 492 7.98 5.58 -48.69
CA VAL A 492 9.15 4.73 -48.35
C VAL A 492 10.33 5.50 -47.72
N GLY A 493 10.26 6.83 -47.64
CA GLY A 493 11.30 7.71 -47.08
C GLY A 493 11.71 8.83 -48.04
N ASP A 494 12.35 9.88 -47.54
CA ASP A 494 12.95 10.97 -48.34
C ASP A 494 12.01 11.61 -49.38
N GLY A 495 10.74 11.79 -49.04
CA GLY A 495 9.73 12.34 -49.96
C GLY A 495 9.31 11.39 -51.10
N THR A 496 9.82 10.16 -51.14
CA THR A 496 9.53 9.17 -52.18
C THR A 496 8.24 8.40 -51.87
N VAL A 497 7.38 8.28 -52.89
CA VAL A 497 6.14 7.47 -52.88
C VAL A 497 6.22 6.37 -53.92
N ILE A 498 5.92 5.13 -53.53
CA ILE A 498 5.67 4.02 -54.45
C ILE A 498 4.18 3.95 -54.74
N ALA A 499 3.81 3.88 -56.01
CA ALA A 499 2.43 3.85 -56.47
C ALA A 499 2.18 2.64 -57.35
N GLY A 500 1.12 1.89 -57.03
CA GLY A 500 0.71 0.70 -57.77
C GLY A 500 -0.57 0.94 -58.56
N GLU A 501 -0.50 0.75 -59.88
CA GLU A 501 -1.67 0.81 -60.74
C GLU A 501 -2.57 -0.42 -60.57
N ARG A 502 -3.87 -0.19 -60.75
CA ARG A 502 -4.92 -1.19 -60.72
C ARG A 502 -5.72 -1.13 -62.01
N ALA A 503 -5.82 -2.28 -62.67
CA ALA A 503 -6.55 -2.45 -63.91
C ALA A 503 -7.83 -3.27 -63.70
N ASP A 504 -8.81 -3.04 -64.58
CA ASP A 504 -10.11 -3.69 -64.52
C ASP A 504 -10.07 -5.17 -64.93
N ARG A 505 -9.11 -5.55 -65.78
CA ARG A 505 -8.91 -6.93 -66.26
C ARG A 505 -7.67 -7.57 -65.64
N GLU A 506 -7.70 -8.88 -65.48
CA GLU A 506 -6.64 -9.66 -64.81
C GLU A 506 -5.31 -9.62 -65.56
N ASP A 507 -5.35 -9.67 -66.90
CA ASP A 507 -4.17 -9.69 -67.77
C ASP A 507 -3.74 -8.30 -68.27
N ALA A 508 -4.42 -7.23 -67.83
CA ALA A 508 -4.06 -5.89 -68.25
C ALA A 508 -2.71 -5.48 -67.64
N PRO A 509 -1.83 -4.83 -68.42
CA PRO A 509 -0.54 -4.37 -67.93
C PRO A 509 -0.77 -3.33 -66.83
N CYS A 510 -0.20 -3.58 -65.66
CA CYS A 510 -0.18 -2.64 -64.54
C CYS A 510 1.26 -2.22 -64.29
N ARG A 511 1.44 -0.98 -63.85
CA ARG A 511 2.75 -0.43 -63.53
C ARG A 511 2.90 -0.22 -62.04
N LEU A 512 4.13 -0.43 -61.59
CA LEU A 512 4.61 0.00 -60.29
C LEU A 512 5.56 1.16 -60.53
N LEU A 513 5.30 2.31 -59.91
CA LEU A 513 6.01 3.55 -60.17
C LEU A 513 6.61 4.11 -58.87
N ARG A 514 7.76 4.77 -59.00
CA ARG A 514 8.41 5.59 -57.98
C ARG A 514 8.12 7.06 -58.28
N CYS A 515 7.63 7.79 -57.30
CA CYS A 515 7.30 9.19 -57.40
C CYS A 515 8.19 9.97 -56.43
N ALA A 516 9.04 10.84 -56.94
CA ALA A 516 9.95 11.68 -56.15
C ALA A 516 10.29 12.96 -56.93
N ASP A 517 10.53 14.07 -56.23
CA ASP A 517 10.97 15.34 -56.82
C ASP A 517 10.11 15.82 -58.01
N GLY A 518 8.80 15.63 -57.92
CA GLY A 518 7.84 15.99 -58.99
C GLY A 518 7.90 15.10 -60.25
N ARG A 519 8.59 13.97 -60.21
CA ARG A 519 8.73 13.02 -61.34
C ARG A 519 8.17 11.65 -60.99
N THR A 520 7.73 10.93 -62.02
CA THR A 520 7.20 9.57 -61.92
C THR A 520 8.07 8.63 -62.78
N GLU A 521 8.73 7.67 -62.14
CA GLU A 521 9.59 6.65 -62.76
C GLU A 521 8.90 5.28 -62.75
N VAL A 522 8.91 4.55 -63.86
CA VAL A 522 8.34 3.19 -63.92
C VAL A 522 9.37 2.19 -63.41
N LEU A 523 9.12 1.59 -62.24
CA LEU A 523 9.97 0.54 -61.67
C LEU A 523 9.71 -0.82 -62.32
N ARG A 524 8.45 -1.09 -62.67
CA ARG A 524 8.04 -2.34 -63.31
C ARG A 524 6.76 -2.16 -64.09
N THR A 525 6.69 -2.81 -65.25
CA THR A 525 5.45 -3.04 -66.01
C THR A 525 5.24 -4.54 -66.13
N GLY A 526 4.07 -5.05 -65.77
CA GLY A 526 3.79 -6.48 -65.84
C GLY A 526 2.29 -6.80 -65.76
N PRO A 527 1.93 -8.08 -65.97
CA PRO A 527 0.53 -8.51 -65.87
C PRO A 527 0.05 -8.51 -64.42
N GLY A 528 -1.19 -8.07 -64.23
CA GLY A 528 -1.91 -8.11 -62.96
C GLY A 528 -1.66 -6.92 -62.05
N SER A 529 -2.74 -6.48 -61.40
CA SER A 529 -2.73 -5.29 -60.54
C SER A 529 -1.94 -5.48 -59.27
N VAL A 530 -1.32 -4.38 -58.83
CA VAL A 530 -0.76 -4.27 -57.49
C VAL A 530 -1.93 -4.21 -56.50
N THR A 531 -2.01 -5.20 -55.61
CA THR A 531 -3.11 -5.35 -54.65
C THR A 531 -2.79 -4.68 -53.31
N SER A 532 -1.52 -4.65 -52.93
CA SER A 532 -1.08 -4.13 -51.63
C SER A 532 0.42 -3.80 -51.67
N LEU A 533 0.80 -2.79 -50.90
CA LEU A 533 2.18 -2.37 -50.67
C LEU A 533 2.45 -2.34 -49.17
N ALA A 534 3.63 -2.78 -48.75
CA ALA A 534 4.08 -2.74 -47.36
C ALA A 534 5.56 -2.33 -47.28
N ARG A 535 5.92 -1.55 -46.27
CA ARG A 535 7.30 -1.13 -46.03
C ARG A 535 8.10 -2.27 -45.42
N ALA A 536 9.34 -2.45 -45.86
CA ALA A 536 10.22 -3.52 -45.40
C ALA A 536 11.49 -2.94 -44.77
N GLY A 537 11.39 -2.55 -43.49
CA GLY A 537 12.48 -1.89 -42.75
C GLY A 537 12.73 -0.44 -43.16
N ASP A 538 13.88 0.08 -42.75
CA ASP A 538 14.30 1.45 -43.02
C ASP A 538 15.22 1.53 -44.26
N GLY A 539 15.12 2.60 -45.05
CA GLY A 539 15.95 2.81 -46.26
C GLY A 539 15.27 2.53 -47.60
N GLY A 540 13.99 2.88 -47.75
CA GLY A 540 13.35 2.88 -49.08
C GLY A 540 12.87 1.53 -49.61
N ARG A 541 12.98 0.46 -48.81
CA ARG A 541 12.60 -0.91 -49.19
C ARG A 541 11.10 -1.16 -49.04
N PHE A 542 10.53 -1.90 -49.98
CA PHE A 542 9.11 -2.23 -49.98
C PHE A 542 8.83 -3.64 -50.51
N VAL A 543 7.65 -4.15 -50.16
CA VAL A 543 7.07 -5.39 -50.68
C VAL A 543 5.76 -5.08 -51.39
N ALA A 544 5.56 -5.66 -52.56
CA ALA A 544 4.34 -5.47 -53.36
C ALA A 544 3.66 -6.82 -53.63
N GLY A 545 2.38 -6.94 -53.31
CA GLY A 545 1.55 -8.07 -53.71
C GLY A 545 0.90 -7.84 -55.08
N LEU A 546 0.96 -8.83 -55.97
CA LEU A 546 0.28 -8.80 -57.27
C LEU A 546 -0.88 -9.78 -57.31
N ARG A 547 -1.91 -9.42 -58.08
CA ARG A 547 -3.06 -10.30 -58.34
C ARG A 547 -2.70 -11.56 -59.13
N THR A 548 -1.55 -11.60 -59.79
CA THR A 548 -1.01 -12.83 -60.40
C THR A 548 -0.61 -13.89 -59.38
N GLY A 549 -0.34 -13.49 -58.14
CA GLY A 549 0.22 -14.36 -57.09
C GLY A 549 1.69 -14.08 -56.80
N GLU A 550 2.35 -13.22 -57.57
CA GLU A 550 3.71 -12.79 -57.28
C GLU A 550 3.74 -11.78 -56.12
N VAL A 551 4.70 -11.94 -55.22
CA VAL A 551 5.08 -10.96 -54.21
C VAL A 551 6.47 -10.47 -54.57
N LEU A 552 6.61 -9.16 -54.75
CA LEU A 552 7.83 -8.51 -55.18
C LEU A 552 8.51 -7.85 -53.99
N HIS A 553 9.84 -7.76 -54.04
CA HIS A 553 10.61 -6.85 -53.20
C HIS A 553 11.19 -5.75 -54.08
N GLY A 554 11.31 -4.54 -53.56
CA GLY A 554 11.98 -3.45 -54.26
C GLY A 554 12.75 -2.53 -53.34
N ASP A 555 13.81 -1.95 -53.89
CA ASP A 555 14.72 -1.01 -53.23
C ASP A 555 15.28 -0.01 -54.27
N ALA A 556 16.37 0.69 -53.93
CA ALA A 556 17.06 1.60 -54.85
C ALA A 556 17.67 0.88 -56.07
N ALA A 557 18.06 -0.39 -55.95
CA ALA A 557 18.71 -1.18 -56.99
C ALA A 557 17.72 -1.77 -58.02
N GLY A 558 16.46 -1.95 -57.65
CA GLY A 558 15.41 -2.35 -58.59
C GLY A 558 14.27 -3.12 -57.92
N VAL A 559 13.54 -3.90 -58.72
CA VAL A 559 12.40 -4.71 -58.26
C VAL A 559 12.61 -6.17 -58.64
N GLY A 560 12.65 -7.05 -57.64
CA GLY A 560 12.78 -8.49 -57.79
C GLY A 560 11.53 -9.25 -57.34
N VAL A 561 11.43 -10.53 -57.73
CA VAL A 561 10.38 -11.42 -57.23
C VAL A 561 10.88 -12.07 -55.94
N LEU A 562 10.14 -11.90 -54.85
CA LEU A 562 10.46 -12.45 -53.53
C LEU A 562 9.75 -13.79 -53.29
N TYR A 563 8.49 -13.91 -53.71
CA TYR A 563 7.69 -15.12 -53.52
C TYR A 563 6.66 -15.28 -54.64
N ARG A 564 6.31 -16.53 -54.97
CA ARG A 564 5.23 -16.86 -55.90
C ARG A 564 4.22 -17.75 -55.19
N ALA A 565 2.98 -17.28 -55.13
CA ALA A 565 1.88 -18.06 -54.58
C ALA A 565 1.74 -19.39 -55.35
N PRO A 566 1.78 -20.54 -54.66
CA PRO A 566 1.77 -21.86 -55.30
C PRO A 566 0.42 -22.22 -55.94
N THR A 567 -0.66 -21.57 -55.51
CA THR A 567 -2.01 -21.80 -56.06
C THR A 567 -2.74 -20.47 -56.29
N ALA A 568 -3.74 -20.49 -57.19
CA ALA A 568 -4.58 -19.32 -57.45
C ALA A 568 -5.38 -18.86 -56.21
N ASP A 569 -5.70 -19.78 -55.31
CA ASP A 569 -6.37 -19.50 -54.02
C ASP A 569 -5.49 -18.69 -53.06
N ASP A 570 -4.18 -18.71 -53.25
CA ASP A 570 -3.19 -18.08 -52.37
C ASP A 570 -2.73 -16.71 -52.88
N ARG A 571 -3.39 -16.16 -53.91
CA ARG A 571 -3.06 -14.84 -54.46
C ARG A 571 -3.29 -13.75 -53.42
N PRO A 572 -2.27 -12.92 -53.10
CA PRO A 572 -2.34 -11.99 -51.99
C PRO A 572 -3.25 -10.80 -52.32
N ARG A 573 -4.25 -10.57 -51.47
CA ARG A 573 -5.10 -9.37 -51.47
C ARG A 573 -4.54 -8.28 -50.58
N ALA A 574 -3.86 -8.67 -49.51
CA ALA A 574 -3.12 -7.78 -48.62
C ALA A 574 -1.79 -8.45 -48.25
N VAL A 575 -0.76 -7.64 -48.06
CA VAL A 575 0.56 -8.06 -47.59
C VAL A 575 0.94 -7.21 -46.38
N ALA A 576 1.52 -7.84 -45.37
CA ALA A 576 2.15 -7.16 -44.24
C ALA A 576 3.54 -7.73 -43.99
N VAL A 577 4.45 -6.91 -43.47
CA VAL A 577 5.83 -7.30 -43.15
C VAL A 577 6.03 -7.12 -41.65
N ASP A 578 6.61 -8.12 -41.00
CA ASP A 578 7.00 -8.04 -39.59
C ASP A 578 8.23 -7.12 -39.47
N PRO A 579 8.14 -6.02 -38.69
CA PRO A 579 9.23 -5.07 -38.54
C PRO A 579 10.47 -5.64 -37.83
N GLY A 580 10.31 -6.67 -37.00
CA GLY A 580 11.42 -7.27 -36.24
C GLY A 580 12.06 -8.46 -36.94
N THR A 581 11.25 -9.33 -37.55
CA THR A 581 11.72 -10.59 -38.14
C THR A 581 11.84 -10.57 -39.67
N GLY A 582 11.21 -9.58 -40.33
CA GLY A 582 11.12 -9.53 -41.81
C GLY A 582 10.18 -10.58 -42.42
N HIS A 583 9.45 -11.35 -41.59
CA HIS A 583 8.48 -12.34 -42.08
C HIS A 583 7.31 -11.66 -42.79
N LEU A 584 6.81 -12.31 -43.84
CA LEU A 584 5.71 -11.79 -44.67
C LEU A 584 4.40 -12.47 -44.30
N ALA A 585 3.35 -11.69 -44.11
CA ALA A 585 1.97 -12.19 -44.00
C ALA A 585 1.20 -11.88 -45.29
N LEU A 586 0.59 -12.90 -45.88
CA LEU A 586 -0.17 -12.84 -47.12
C LEU A 586 -1.62 -13.23 -46.84
N ALA A 587 -2.57 -12.34 -47.19
CA ALA A 587 -4.00 -12.61 -47.12
C ALA A 587 -4.52 -13.09 -48.48
N GLY A 588 -4.70 -14.40 -48.64
CA GLY A 588 -5.37 -15.02 -49.79
C GLY A 588 -6.77 -15.52 -49.40
N ARG A 589 -7.12 -16.76 -49.78
CA ARG A 589 -8.25 -17.47 -49.13
C ARG A 589 -7.98 -17.77 -47.64
N ARG A 590 -6.70 -17.82 -47.28
CA ARG A 590 -6.16 -18.12 -45.96
C ARG A 590 -5.06 -17.12 -45.63
N VAL A 591 -4.67 -17.04 -44.35
CA VAL A 591 -3.48 -16.30 -43.95
C VAL A 591 -2.28 -17.21 -44.16
N ARG A 592 -1.29 -16.77 -44.95
CA ARG A 592 -0.02 -17.47 -45.12
C ARG A 592 1.12 -16.61 -44.62
N LEU A 593 1.97 -17.19 -43.78
CA LEU A 593 3.18 -16.58 -43.27
C LEU A 593 4.38 -17.19 -43.97
N VAL A 594 5.24 -16.35 -44.53
CA VAL A 594 6.40 -16.76 -45.33
C VAL A 594 7.64 -16.16 -44.69
N ASP A 595 8.59 -17.02 -44.36
CA ASP A 595 9.94 -16.60 -44.02
C ASP A 595 10.73 -16.45 -45.33
N PRO A 596 11.13 -15.21 -45.70
CA PRO A 596 11.81 -14.97 -46.98
C PRO A 596 13.24 -15.53 -47.00
N GLU A 597 13.89 -15.73 -45.85
CA GLU A 597 15.27 -16.25 -45.79
C GLU A 597 15.29 -17.77 -45.92
N THR A 598 14.37 -18.45 -45.23
CA THR A 598 14.34 -19.93 -45.20
C THR A 598 13.37 -20.54 -46.22
N GLY A 599 12.48 -19.73 -46.81
CA GLY A 599 11.42 -20.16 -47.72
C GLY A 599 10.30 -20.97 -47.05
N ARG A 600 10.31 -21.07 -45.70
CA ARG A 600 9.31 -21.82 -44.95
C ARG A 600 7.97 -21.08 -44.96
N THR A 601 6.89 -21.83 -45.16
CA THR A 601 5.54 -21.27 -45.19
C THR A 601 4.62 -21.92 -44.16
N PHE A 602 3.90 -21.11 -43.40
CA PHE A 602 2.87 -21.53 -42.46
C PHE A 602 1.51 -21.02 -42.91
N THR A 603 0.46 -21.82 -42.75
CA THR A 603 -0.90 -21.44 -43.18
C THR A 603 -1.88 -21.53 -42.04
N TYR A 604 -2.77 -20.55 -41.95
CA TYR A 604 -3.89 -20.51 -41.02
C TYR A 604 -5.21 -20.36 -41.76
N ASP A 605 -6.11 -21.30 -41.52
CA ASP A 605 -7.47 -21.32 -42.03
C ASP A 605 -8.45 -21.42 -40.87
N ARG A 606 -9.39 -20.48 -40.80
CA ARG A 606 -10.44 -20.40 -39.78
C ARG A 606 -11.84 -20.32 -40.40
N GLY A 607 -11.95 -20.38 -41.74
CA GLY A 607 -13.15 -19.97 -42.45
C GLY A 607 -13.31 -18.44 -42.47
N GLY A 608 -14.01 -17.92 -43.48
CA GLY A 608 -14.02 -16.48 -43.79
C GLY A 608 -12.80 -16.04 -44.60
N ARG A 609 -12.88 -14.91 -45.30
CA ARG A 609 -11.78 -14.44 -46.17
C ARG A 609 -11.01 -13.32 -45.47
N PRO A 610 -9.70 -13.49 -45.21
CA PRO A 610 -8.91 -12.42 -44.61
C PRO A 610 -8.83 -11.25 -45.59
N ALA A 611 -9.14 -10.05 -45.11
CA ALA A 611 -9.25 -8.85 -45.91
C ALA A 611 -8.14 -7.84 -45.60
N ARG A 612 -7.63 -7.80 -44.37
CA ARG A 612 -6.63 -6.83 -43.89
C ARG A 612 -5.66 -7.49 -42.91
N LEU A 613 -4.39 -7.08 -42.95
CA LEU A 613 -3.31 -7.62 -42.13
C LEU A 613 -2.42 -6.49 -41.62
N ALA A 614 -2.00 -6.53 -40.35
CA ALA A 614 -1.02 -5.62 -39.79
C ALA A 614 -0.26 -6.30 -38.63
N PHE A 615 1.06 -6.18 -38.61
CA PHE A 615 1.85 -6.67 -37.48
C PHE A 615 1.82 -5.66 -36.33
N ALA A 616 1.51 -6.16 -35.13
CA ALA A 616 1.45 -5.38 -33.91
C ALA A 616 2.77 -5.36 -33.14
N ALA A 617 3.50 -6.46 -33.19
CA ALA A 617 4.85 -6.62 -32.66
C ALA A 617 5.54 -7.76 -33.41
N ALA A 618 6.82 -8.00 -33.11
CA ALA A 618 7.54 -9.16 -33.63
C ALA A 618 6.76 -10.45 -33.32
N GLY A 619 6.35 -11.16 -34.37
CA GLY A 619 5.56 -12.38 -34.25
C GLY A 619 4.10 -12.19 -33.78
N LEU A 620 3.55 -10.98 -33.72
CA LEU A 620 2.14 -10.75 -33.38
C LEU A 620 1.42 -10.07 -34.55
N LEU A 621 0.46 -10.77 -35.15
CA LEU A 621 -0.27 -10.33 -36.35
C LEU A 621 -1.74 -10.07 -36.03
N ALA A 622 -2.24 -8.87 -36.33
CA ALA A 622 -3.67 -8.58 -36.37
C ALA A 622 -4.23 -8.93 -37.77
N CYS A 623 -5.31 -9.71 -37.79
CA CYS A 623 -5.97 -10.15 -39.01
C CYS A 623 -7.47 -9.79 -38.95
N GLY A 624 -7.93 -9.03 -39.94
CA GLY A 624 -9.33 -8.67 -40.12
C GLY A 624 -9.97 -9.44 -41.27
N TYR A 625 -11.15 -10.00 -41.04
CA TYR A 625 -11.93 -10.77 -42.02
C TYR A 625 -13.04 -9.92 -42.66
N ASP A 626 -13.48 -10.33 -43.85
CA ASP A 626 -14.62 -9.72 -44.56
C ASP A 626 -15.95 -9.79 -43.79
N THR A 627 -16.08 -10.74 -42.87
CA THR A 627 -17.21 -10.89 -41.95
C THR A 627 -17.25 -9.86 -40.82
N GLY A 628 -16.18 -9.06 -40.66
CA GLY A 628 -15.99 -8.10 -39.57
C GLY A 628 -15.27 -8.66 -38.33
N GLU A 629 -14.90 -9.95 -38.32
CA GLU A 629 -14.10 -10.52 -37.24
C GLU A 629 -12.66 -10.01 -37.29
N VAL A 630 -12.11 -9.62 -36.15
CA VAL A 630 -10.71 -9.23 -35.97
C VAL A 630 -10.09 -10.19 -34.96
N VAL A 631 -8.98 -10.82 -35.34
CA VAL A 631 -8.25 -11.77 -34.50
C VAL A 631 -6.78 -11.35 -34.40
N LEU A 632 -6.18 -11.59 -33.25
CA LEU A 632 -4.72 -11.59 -33.14
C LEU A 632 -4.20 -12.98 -33.48
N LEU A 633 -2.96 -13.08 -33.91
CA LEU A 633 -2.30 -14.34 -34.25
C LEU A 633 -0.86 -14.24 -33.78
N ARG A 634 -0.48 -15.09 -32.82
CA ARG A 634 0.89 -15.13 -32.31
C ARG A 634 1.67 -16.24 -33.00
N LEU A 635 2.78 -15.85 -33.61
CA LEU A 635 3.82 -16.72 -34.15
C LEU A 635 4.72 -17.18 -33.00
N SER A 636 4.73 -18.48 -32.73
CA SER A 636 5.68 -19.08 -31.77
C SER A 636 6.29 -20.32 -32.39
N GLY A 637 7.57 -20.24 -32.79
CA GLY A 637 8.30 -21.38 -33.36
C GLY A 637 7.65 -21.97 -34.63
N GLY A 638 6.97 -21.16 -35.44
CA GLY A 638 6.24 -21.61 -36.63
C GLY A 638 4.80 -22.10 -36.38
N THR A 639 4.33 -22.10 -35.14
CA THR A 639 2.94 -22.44 -34.83
C THR A 639 2.14 -21.17 -34.54
N LEU A 640 0.93 -21.11 -35.07
CA LEU A 640 -0.02 -20.04 -34.81
C LEU A 640 -0.92 -20.39 -33.64
N LEU A 641 -0.79 -19.66 -32.54
CA LEU A 641 -1.65 -19.82 -31.36
C LEU A 641 -2.95 -19.03 -31.58
N ARG A 642 -4.08 -19.61 -31.16
CA ARG A 642 -5.43 -19.03 -31.30
C ARG A 642 -5.72 -18.06 -30.12
N PRO A 643 -5.82 -16.75 -30.36
CA PRO A 643 -6.10 -15.76 -29.33
C PRO A 643 -7.55 -15.25 -29.42
N PRO A 644 -7.97 -14.32 -28.53
CA PRO A 644 -9.31 -13.72 -28.56
C PRO A 644 -9.60 -13.06 -29.92
N GLY A 645 -10.88 -13.02 -30.26
CA GLY A 645 -11.40 -12.35 -31.45
C GLY A 645 -12.51 -11.39 -31.04
N THR A 646 -12.57 -10.24 -31.69
CA THR A 646 -13.65 -9.27 -31.53
C THR A 646 -14.36 -9.09 -32.87
N ARG A 647 -15.59 -8.56 -32.84
CA ARG A 647 -16.37 -8.32 -34.05
C ARG A 647 -16.63 -6.83 -34.21
N VAL A 648 -16.29 -6.31 -35.39
CA VAL A 648 -16.49 -4.93 -35.79
C VAL A 648 -17.45 -4.91 -36.98
N ASP A 649 -18.53 -4.16 -36.86
CA ASP A 649 -19.58 -4.11 -37.88
C ASP A 649 -19.06 -3.41 -39.15
N GLY A 650 -18.90 -4.16 -40.24
CA GLY A 650 -18.51 -3.59 -41.53
C GLY A 650 -17.07 -3.07 -41.59
N LEU A 651 -16.11 -3.81 -41.03
CA LEU A 651 -14.68 -3.47 -41.02
C LEU A 651 -14.16 -2.91 -42.37
N GLY A 652 -13.84 -1.62 -42.41
CA GLY A 652 -13.32 -0.94 -43.61
C GLY A 652 -11.78 -0.88 -43.67
N GLY A 653 -11.12 -0.90 -42.51
CA GLY A 653 -9.68 -0.78 -42.39
C GLY A 653 -9.14 -1.28 -41.05
N LEU A 654 -7.87 -1.69 -41.05
CA LEU A 654 -7.13 -2.20 -39.91
C LEU A 654 -5.68 -1.69 -40.01
N GLY A 655 -5.18 -1.15 -38.91
CA GLY A 655 -3.78 -0.79 -38.72
C GLY A 655 -3.35 -1.10 -37.30
N VAL A 656 -2.09 -0.85 -36.97
CA VAL A 656 -1.59 -0.99 -35.59
C VAL A 656 -0.81 0.26 -35.23
N ARG A 657 -1.02 0.75 -34.00
CA ARG A 657 -0.26 1.84 -33.42
C ARG A 657 1.18 1.38 -33.12
N PRO A 658 2.20 2.00 -33.74
CA PRO A 658 3.60 1.72 -33.43
C PRO A 658 3.92 1.99 -31.96
N GLY A 659 4.85 1.20 -31.39
CA GLY A 659 5.27 1.31 -29.98
C GLY A 659 4.35 0.60 -28.98
N THR A 660 3.02 0.80 -29.06
CA THR A 660 2.07 0.15 -28.14
C THR A 660 1.54 -1.19 -28.65
N GLY A 661 1.52 -1.41 -29.97
CA GLY A 661 1.02 -2.64 -30.57
C GLY A 661 -0.51 -2.77 -30.55
N GLU A 662 -1.23 -1.69 -30.26
CA GLU A 662 -2.70 -1.70 -30.23
C GLU A 662 -3.30 -1.68 -31.64
N PRO A 663 -4.20 -2.63 -31.97
CA PRO A 663 -4.92 -2.60 -33.24
C PRO A 663 -5.89 -1.42 -33.30
N VAL A 664 -5.85 -0.71 -34.43
CA VAL A 664 -6.78 0.38 -34.75
C VAL A 664 -7.64 -0.05 -35.92
N VAL A 665 -8.95 -0.04 -35.73
CA VAL A 665 -9.94 -0.51 -36.70
C VAL A 665 -10.94 0.59 -37.03
N VAL A 666 -11.47 0.58 -38.25
CA VAL A 666 -12.58 1.46 -38.63
C VAL A 666 -13.77 0.62 -39.08
N ASP A 667 -14.94 0.94 -38.53
CA ASP A 667 -16.19 0.24 -38.83
C ASP A 667 -16.85 0.75 -40.12
N GLY A 668 -17.96 0.14 -40.54
CA GLY A 668 -18.61 0.44 -41.81
C GLY A 668 -19.25 1.82 -41.88
N ARG A 669 -19.37 2.51 -40.74
CA ARG A 669 -19.87 3.89 -40.64
C ARG A 669 -18.73 4.91 -40.66
N GLY A 670 -17.48 4.47 -40.55
CA GLY A 670 -16.32 5.35 -40.44
C GLY A 670 -15.89 5.60 -39.00
N ASP A 671 -16.52 4.96 -38.01
CA ASP A 671 -16.11 5.14 -36.61
C ASP A 671 -14.84 4.33 -36.36
N LEU A 672 -13.85 4.99 -35.77
CA LEU A 672 -12.57 4.46 -35.36
C LEU A 672 -12.70 3.81 -33.97
N HIS A 673 -12.12 2.61 -33.82
CA HIS A 673 -12.01 1.92 -32.54
C HIS A 673 -10.55 1.53 -32.33
N VAL A 674 -10.02 1.81 -31.14
CA VAL A 674 -8.70 1.36 -30.69
C VAL A 674 -8.93 0.18 -29.75
N LEU A 675 -8.24 -0.92 -30.03
CA LEU A 675 -8.40 -2.19 -29.34
C LEU A 675 -7.17 -2.49 -28.48
N ASP A 676 -7.40 -3.12 -27.33
CA ASP A 676 -6.33 -3.64 -26.49
C ASP A 676 -5.53 -4.74 -27.24
N GLY A 677 -4.19 -4.66 -27.12
CA GLY A 677 -3.26 -5.56 -27.82
C GLY A 677 -3.21 -7.00 -27.30
N ALA A 678 -3.90 -7.32 -26.21
CA ALA A 678 -3.99 -8.67 -25.65
C ALA A 678 -5.40 -9.27 -25.74
N GLU A 679 -6.43 -8.48 -25.40
CA GLU A 679 -7.81 -8.95 -25.28
C GLU A 679 -8.73 -8.54 -26.43
N LEU A 680 -8.30 -7.61 -27.30
CA LEU A 680 -9.11 -7.00 -28.36
C LEU A 680 -10.41 -6.34 -27.86
N THR A 681 -10.41 -5.86 -26.61
CA THR A 681 -11.47 -5.03 -26.06
C THR A 681 -11.28 -3.57 -26.48
N THR A 682 -12.37 -2.82 -26.68
CA THR A 682 -12.27 -1.42 -27.10
C THR A 682 -11.79 -0.55 -25.95
N VAL A 683 -10.60 0.03 -26.09
CA VAL A 683 -9.97 0.94 -25.10
C VAL A 683 -10.24 2.41 -25.43
N GLY A 684 -10.57 2.72 -26.68
CA GLY A 684 -10.93 4.06 -27.11
C GLY A 684 -11.61 4.07 -28.47
N GLY A 685 -12.29 5.16 -28.82
CA GLY A 685 -12.90 5.29 -30.13
C GLY A 685 -13.25 6.71 -30.55
N ARG A 686 -13.35 6.95 -31.85
CA ARG A 686 -13.78 8.21 -32.47
C ARG A 686 -14.88 7.92 -33.47
N ARG A 687 -16.03 8.54 -33.32
CA ARG A 687 -17.03 8.55 -34.39
C ARG A 687 -16.58 9.39 -35.57
N ALA A 688 -16.89 8.91 -36.76
CA ALA A 688 -16.78 9.71 -37.96
C ALA A 688 -17.69 10.93 -37.83
N PRO A 689 -17.22 12.12 -38.20
CA PRO A 689 -18.07 13.29 -38.17
C PRO A 689 -19.23 13.25 -39.18
N ALA A 690 -19.11 12.41 -40.22
CA ALA A 690 -20.18 12.09 -41.14
C ALA A 690 -20.03 10.62 -41.56
N PRO A 691 -21.11 9.81 -41.52
CA PRO A 691 -21.02 8.42 -41.86
C PRO A 691 -20.72 8.25 -43.35
N ALA A 692 -19.58 7.64 -43.65
CA ALA A 692 -19.15 7.34 -45.02
C ALA A 692 -18.43 5.98 -45.02
N ALA A 693 -18.69 5.16 -46.04
CA ALA A 693 -18.07 3.85 -46.14
C ALA A 693 -16.53 4.02 -46.27
N PRO A 694 -15.75 3.55 -45.29
CA PRO A 694 -14.30 3.68 -45.33
C PRO A 694 -13.72 2.69 -46.34
N THR A 695 -12.79 3.17 -47.15
CA THR A 695 -12.10 2.40 -48.18
C THR A 695 -10.71 1.95 -47.73
N GLY A 696 -10.11 2.65 -46.77
CA GLY A 696 -8.81 2.31 -46.22
C GLY A 696 -8.48 3.08 -44.95
N LEU A 697 -7.45 2.62 -44.23
CA LEU A 697 -6.94 3.22 -43.01
C LEU A 697 -5.41 3.16 -43.03
N ALA A 698 -4.76 4.24 -42.62
CA ALA A 698 -3.33 4.27 -42.36
C ALA A 698 -3.09 4.86 -40.97
N VAL A 699 -2.13 4.27 -40.24
CA VAL A 699 -1.64 4.81 -38.97
C VAL A 699 -0.28 5.45 -39.23
N SER A 700 -0.03 6.61 -38.66
CA SER A 700 1.25 7.30 -38.73
C SER A 700 2.37 6.47 -38.10
N PRO A 701 3.62 6.60 -38.57
CA PRO A 701 4.77 5.89 -37.98
C PRO A 701 5.05 6.27 -36.53
N VAL A 702 4.67 7.48 -36.12
CA VAL A 702 4.78 7.98 -34.74
C VAL A 702 3.63 7.46 -33.86
N GLY A 703 2.52 7.04 -34.46
CA GLY A 703 1.35 6.47 -33.77
C GLY A 703 0.38 7.50 -33.21
N ASP A 704 0.56 8.78 -33.57
CA ASP A 704 -0.22 9.93 -33.11
C ASP A 704 -1.37 10.28 -34.06
N LEU A 705 -1.24 10.02 -35.37
CA LEU A 705 -2.28 10.30 -36.35
C LEU A 705 -2.81 9.02 -37.04
N VAL A 706 -4.09 9.05 -37.39
CA VAL A 706 -4.74 8.04 -38.24
C VAL A 706 -5.49 8.71 -39.37
N ALA A 707 -5.21 8.29 -40.60
CA ALA A 707 -5.95 8.73 -41.77
C ALA A 707 -6.96 7.66 -42.18
N VAL A 708 -8.23 8.04 -42.27
CA VAL A 708 -9.32 7.20 -42.77
C VAL A 708 -9.74 7.72 -44.13
N ALA A 709 -9.58 6.86 -45.15
CA ALA A 709 -10.00 7.14 -46.51
C ALA A 709 -11.47 6.74 -46.71
N GLY A 710 -12.25 7.59 -47.37
CA GLY A 710 -13.68 7.37 -47.62
C GLY A 710 -14.05 7.26 -49.10
N ALA A 711 -15.17 6.57 -49.37
CA ALA A 711 -15.69 6.35 -50.71
C ALA A 711 -16.08 7.64 -51.48
N GLY A 712 -16.28 8.75 -50.77
CA GLY A 712 -16.60 10.06 -51.35
C GLY A 712 -15.40 10.90 -51.78
N GLY A 713 -14.20 10.31 -51.89
CA GLY A 713 -12.97 11.06 -52.22
C GLY A 713 -12.45 11.90 -51.06
N ARG A 714 -12.78 11.53 -49.83
CA ARG A 714 -12.46 12.26 -48.60
C ARG A 714 -11.44 11.49 -47.78
N VAL A 715 -10.61 12.22 -47.04
CA VAL A 715 -9.75 11.66 -46.01
C VAL A 715 -9.98 12.42 -44.71
N ASP A 716 -10.34 11.67 -43.68
CA ASP A 716 -10.50 12.19 -42.32
C ASP A 716 -9.26 11.82 -41.52
N LEU A 717 -8.56 12.84 -41.00
CA LEU A 717 -7.41 12.69 -40.13
C LEU A 717 -7.90 12.73 -38.67
N PHE A 718 -7.58 11.69 -37.92
CA PHE A 718 -7.86 11.56 -36.50
C PHE A 718 -6.58 11.69 -35.72
N ASP A 719 -6.61 12.53 -34.70
CA ASP A 719 -5.55 12.57 -33.69
C ASP A 719 -5.81 11.47 -32.64
N LEU A 720 -4.89 10.52 -32.58
CA LEU A 720 -4.76 9.45 -31.59
C LEU A 720 -4.01 9.89 -30.34
N ALA A 721 -3.25 10.99 -30.36
CA ALA A 721 -2.68 11.56 -29.14
C ALA A 721 -3.77 11.99 -28.15
N ASP A 722 -4.99 12.22 -28.66
CA ASP A 722 -6.18 12.57 -27.89
C ASP A 722 -7.11 11.37 -27.59
N LEU A 723 -6.72 10.11 -27.89
CA LEU A 723 -7.51 8.90 -27.61
C LEU A 723 -6.94 8.06 -26.45
N PRO A 724 -7.60 8.01 -25.28
CA PRO A 724 -8.26 9.17 -24.67
C PRO A 724 -7.21 10.25 -24.44
N VAL A 725 -7.64 11.50 -24.45
CA VAL A 725 -6.86 12.64 -24.00
C VAL A 725 -6.20 12.16 -22.71
N THR A 726 -4.89 12.35 -22.61
CA THR A 726 -4.29 12.51 -21.29
C THR A 726 -5.13 13.61 -20.67
N ASP A 727 -6.16 13.26 -19.89
CA ASP A 727 -7.19 14.15 -19.36
C ASP A 727 -6.46 15.44 -19.04
N LEU A 728 -6.65 16.54 -19.80
CA LEU A 728 -5.81 17.73 -19.61
C LEU A 728 -5.78 18.12 -18.12
N PRO A 729 -6.90 17.98 -17.38
CA PRO A 729 -6.89 17.90 -15.93
C PRO A 729 -5.84 16.98 -15.26
N ASP A 730 -5.71 15.73 -15.68
CA ASP A 730 -4.66 14.80 -15.23
C ASP A 730 -3.26 15.24 -15.67
N LEU A 731 -3.08 15.80 -16.88
CA LEU A 731 -1.78 16.33 -17.31
C LEU A 731 -1.35 17.51 -16.42
N ILE A 732 -2.28 18.41 -16.11
CA ILE A 732 -2.07 19.56 -15.22
C ILE A 732 -1.85 19.11 -13.76
N ALA A 733 -2.43 17.97 -13.39
CA ALA A 733 -2.22 17.34 -12.08
C ALA A 733 -0.88 16.60 -11.98
N ARG A 734 -0.16 16.35 -13.09
CA ARG A 734 1.19 15.77 -13.07
C ARG A 734 2.24 16.83 -12.72
N PRO A 735 3.34 16.43 -12.06
CA PRO A 735 4.47 17.31 -11.84
C PRO A 735 5.03 17.85 -13.15
N VAL A 736 5.35 19.15 -13.20
CA VAL A 736 6.03 19.76 -14.36
C VAL A 736 7.37 19.05 -14.63
N ALA A 737 7.96 18.45 -13.60
CA ALA A 737 9.10 17.53 -13.67
C ALA A 737 8.93 16.38 -14.69
N ASP A 738 7.71 15.89 -14.91
CA ASP A 738 7.40 14.72 -15.76
C ASP A 738 6.84 15.09 -17.13
N LEU A 739 6.56 16.38 -17.35
CA LEU A 739 6.05 16.85 -18.61
C LEU A 739 7.19 16.90 -19.65
N LEU A 740 6.84 16.73 -20.92
CA LEU A 740 7.75 16.59 -22.06
C LEU A 740 7.48 17.67 -23.11
N PRO A 741 8.44 17.97 -24.02
CA PRO A 741 8.26 19.02 -25.03
C PRO A 741 7.00 18.85 -25.89
N ARG A 742 6.61 17.59 -26.17
CA ARG A 742 5.40 17.24 -26.92
C ARG A 742 4.09 17.75 -26.30
N HIS A 743 4.06 18.06 -25.00
CA HIS A 743 2.88 18.59 -24.33
C HIS A 743 2.63 20.08 -24.62
N LEU A 744 3.59 20.82 -25.18
CA LEU A 744 3.43 22.24 -25.53
C LEU A 744 2.35 22.48 -26.60
N GLY A 745 2.30 21.60 -27.61
CA GLY A 745 1.34 21.67 -28.71
C GLY A 745 -0.12 21.57 -28.21
N PRO A 746 -0.50 20.49 -27.50
CA PRO A 746 -1.84 20.31 -26.96
C PRO A 746 -2.27 21.43 -26.00
N VAL A 747 -1.41 21.80 -25.04
CA VAL A 747 -1.69 22.90 -24.09
C VAL A 747 -1.88 24.23 -24.83
N GLY A 748 -1.08 24.49 -25.86
CA GLY A 748 -1.18 25.69 -26.69
C GLY A 748 -2.41 25.72 -27.60
N ALA A 749 -2.88 24.57 -28.10
CA ALA A 749 -4.08 24.47 -28.91
C ALA A 749 -5.34 24.73 -28.07
N ILE A 750 -5.44 24.11 -26.90
CA ILE A 750 -6.57 24.26 -25.98
C ILE A 750 -6.65 25.69 -25.45
N GLY A 751 -5.52 26.32 -25.12
CA GLY A 751 -5.49 27.72 -24.67
C GLY A 751 -6.00 28.75 -25.68
N ARG A 752 -6.26 28.35 -26.94
CA ARG A 752 -6.89 29.19 -27.98
C ARG A 752 -8.37 28.86 -28.21
N ASP A 753 -8.91 27.86 -27.50
CA ASP A 753 -10.31 27.47 -27.64
C ASP A 753 -11.23 28.56 -27.06
N PRO A 754 -12.14 29.14 -27.87
CA PRO A 754 -13.06 30.16 -27.41
C PRO A 754 -14.10 29.65 -26.39
N ALA A 755 -14.21 28.34 -26.18
CA ALA A 755 -15.09 27.73 -25.18
C ALA A 755 -14.53 27.78 -23.75
N LEU A 756 -13.24 28.13 -23.56
CA LEU A 756 -12.64 28.25 -22.24
C LEU A 756 -13.09 29.54 -21.53
N GLY A 757 -13.54 29.40 -20.30
CA GLY A 757 -13.71 30.51 -19.38
C GLY A 757 -12.39 31.17 -18.96
N PRO A 758 -12.47 32.31 -18.27
CA PRO A 758 -11.29 33.11 -17.91
C PRO A 758 -10.34 32.38 -16.96
N ASP A 759 -10.86 31.59 -16.02
CA ASP A 759 -10.06 30.85 -15.03
C ASP A 759 -9.31 29.66 -15.69
N ALA A 760 -9.99 28.90 -16.56
CA ALA A 760 -9.35 27.83 -17.33
C ALA A 760 -8.28 28.38 -18.30
N THR A 761 -8.56 29.52 -18.95
CA THR A 761 -7.60 30.19 -19.82
C THR A 761 -6.34 30.63 -19.06
N ALA A 762 -6.50 31.21 -17.87
CA ALA A 762 -5.38 31.61 -17.02
C ALA A 762 -4.52 30.41 -16.59
N LEU A 763 -5.15 29.31 -16.18
CA LEU A 763 -4.46 28.07 -15.81
C LEU A 763 -3.69 27.46 -16.98
N VAL A 764 -4.32 27.33 -18.15
CA VAL A 764 -3.67 26.76 -19.35
C VAL A 764 -2.51 27.65 -19.80
N ARG A 765 -2.65 28.97 -19.72
CA ARG A 765 -1.57 29.91 -19.98
C ARG A 765 -0.40 29.72 -19.01
N LEU A 766 -0.67 29.54 -17.71
CA LEU A 766 0.38 29.29 -16.71
C LEU A 766 1.12 27.98 -17.00
N VAL A 767 0.40 26.89 -17.28
CA VAL A 767 0.98 25.58 -17.61
C VAL A 767 1.88 25.69 -18.86
N ARG A 768 1.41 26.41 -19.88
CA ARG A 768 2.20 26.67 -21.09
C ARG A 768 3.49 27.41 -20.77
N LEU A 769 3.43 28.48 -19.97
CA LEU A 769 4.62 29.24 -19.56
C LEU A 769 5.62 28.39 -18.75
N CYS A 770 5.14 27.50 -17.89
CA CYS A 770 5.99 26.54 -17.18
C CYS A 770 6.74 25.61 -18.16
N LEU A 771 6.05 25.12 -19.19
CA LEU A 771 6.63 24.24 -20.21
C LEU A 771 7.62 24.98 -21.13
N GLU A 772 7.26 26.18 -21.60
CA GLU A 772 8.14 27.02 -22.42
C GLU A 772 9.42 27.35 -21.65
N HIS A 773 9.29 27.68 -20.37
CA HIS A 773 10.44 27.95 -19.51
C HIS A 773 11.34 26.72 -19.33
N ARG A 774 10.73 25.54 -19.12
CA ARG A 774 11.45 24.29 -18.92
C ARG A 774 12.26 23.88 -20.16
N PHE A 775 11.67 24.02 -21.35
CA PHE A 775 12.22 23.53 -22.61
C PHE A 775 12.86 24.64 -23.47
N ARG A 776 13.14 25.81 -22.90
CA ARG A 776 13.68 26.97 -23.63
C ARG A 776 14.91 26.66 -24.49
N PHE A 777 15.79 25.77 -24.03
CA PHE A 777 16.99 25.38 -24.78
C PHE A 777 16.74 24.29 -25.83
N ASP A 778 15.67 23.50 -25.72
CA ASP A 778 15.28 22.51 -26.74
C ASP A 778 14.49 23.16 -27.88
N VAL A 779 13.76 24.25 -27.59
CA VAL A 779 12.98 25.03 -28.57
C VAL A 779 13.89 25.87 -29.48
N GLU A 780 15.00 26.41 -28.97
CA GLU A 780 15.96 27.19 -29.76
C GLU A 780 16.80 26.34 -30.75
N ILE A 781 17.04 25.06 -30.43
CA ILE A 781 17.79 24.15 -31.33
C ILE A 781 16.95 23.75 -32.57
N GLY A 782 15.62 23.83 -32.48
CA GLY A 782 14.72 23.55 -33.60
C GLY A 782 14.72 24.60 -34.73
N GLU A 783 15.05 25.86 -34.42
CA GLU A 783 15.12 26.94 -35.43
C GLU A 783 16.55 27.27 -35.88
N ALA A 784 17.58 26.91 -35.11
CA ALA A 784 18.93 27.42 -35.31
C ALA A 784 20.02 26.36 -35.54
N VAL A 785 19.79 25.31 -36.35
CA VAL A 785 20.89 24.48 -36.87
C VAL A 785 20.59 23.94 -38.28
N ARG A 786 20.65 24.80 -39.30
CA ARG A 786 21.14 24.36 -40.63
C ARG A 786 22.66 24.33 -40.55
N LEU A 787 23.23 23.27 -39.97
CA LEU A 787 24.65 22.98 -40.20
C LEU A 787 24.76 22.41 -41.62
N PRO A 788 25.50 23.04 -42.54
CA PRO A 788 25.88 22.38 -43.77
C PRO A 788 26.70 21.15 -43.38
N ALA A 789 26.39 20.01 -43.99
CA ALA A 789 27.15 18.78 -43.79
C ALA A 789 28.64 19.03 -44.10
N GLY A 790 29.44 19.04 -43.04
CA GLY A 790 30.88 19.25 -43.09
C GLY A 790 31.47 18.70 -41.82
N GLU A 791 32.19 17.59 -42.00
CA GLU A 791 33.21 16.99 -41.13
C GLU A 791 33.30 17.55 -39.70
N HIS A 792 32.96 16.74 -38.70
CA HIS A 792 33.91 16.35 -37.65
C HIS A 792 33.30 15.25 -36.77
N ASP A 793 33.92 14.09 -36.89
CA ASP A 793 33.86 12.96 -35.98
C ASP A 793 34.69 13.33 -34.74
N ILE A 794 34.10 13.30 -33.54
CA ILE A 794 34.88 13.22 -32.29
C ILE A 794 34.11 12.34 -31.31
N GLY A 795 34.70 11.19 -31.00
CA GLY A 795 34.28 10.34 -29.90
C GLY A 795 34.68 10.91 -28.55
N LEU A 796 33.85 10.59 -27.55
CA LEU A 796 34.23 10.18 -26.20
C LEU A 796 33.03 9.51 -25.53
#